data_AF-A0A6B3BEQ7-F1
#
_entry.id   AF-A0A6B3BEQ7-F1
#
_cell.length_a   1.000
_cell.length_b   1.000
_cell.length_c   1.000
_cell.angle_alpha   90.00
_cell.angle_beta   90.00
_cell.angle_gamma   90.00
#
_symmetry.space_group_name_H-M   'P 1'
#
loop_
_entity.id
_entity.type
_entity.pdbx_description
1 polymer ?
#
loop_
_entity_poly.entity_id
_entity_poly.type
_entity_poly.pdbx_seq_one_letter_code
_entity_poly.pdbx_strand_id
1 'polypeptide(L)'
;MRTSARRRAVGPQGRRTGVVVGQGIAALLATAGLMATAMPAAHADTSAAAPVASETTPGSETDAPSLVTGLHEEVAATGSAADAARGHLKAKKGRYHIADTSAKDLTAVGTTTGKGGKETVRLQQKYKGVEVLGGQYLVRMTKKDGKRAVTGTSGNYFTQLKLDTVAPEVSEKTAIERAVGAVSSQLGGGLMHVPGKGEKAAAALTGEAGDLTILPQGTGVLTRHITVTGTNPADGTAVKQEVYIDAHSGFPVMQYSGIQSFGATGAAAGAVSKTGSAPAAPAPMAAPSFVVKGSGVRYNGQKADLNLYKAADGSYQMYDYGFRDADDPYQGPLLQTWDANGADVSSASGVWPSAAKIVRSATPDLGAEYTNSGVVDAHWAANKVYGYYKDHFGRKGLDDNDGYMYSIVGVTANGGSFDNAFWDGTKMVYGKGGGDYRTFSADTDVVGHEMTHAVTQHSANLVYAGQSGAMNEAISDYFGNAIDLEANGQSMDDPDSGLLGEDLCTTVGPRACALRDLNDGATTSKNFLGVSYRGDNGGVHLNSTIFSGALWDMRQDLGGDLADQIVYRALTAYMTPLDGFTEGRAAVIAAAQELGVTKAQLKIVKRSFDAHGIVPGWEKALGVDTDTILSKVNIAGTGLGAAAGTYAISRSNEDGSEPYSVWVGNTSGKGQPQLVSGNNGNYNVYADTDGKNVAWAEFGPTSVSLHVRPVKGGMDKVVGGVGANVSSVAIDGNYLVYTYVNPSTGMTQGRYIDIRTSQTKELYTNPVGSTALASVHDGKIAYAKLYPEPDGYKLGIEVLDTATGKTTLMPIDAAKVYGVGQTAVTGEGVFWIEDNDVTDAGEAAVRRANFDGTNPVTVTPESGAGALPAYSVTASDDAVSITSLPLATSYDNATLPKLYQVDPDGKTAPQRVSCNRGDQVFGAADEGSRVLWLDGTTGFTNLVKRDRPAGTC
;
A
#
# COMPACT_ATOMS: atom_id res chain seq x y z
N MET A 1 -20.05 17.22 59.09
CA MET A 1 -19.02 18.03 59.79
C MET A 1 -17.99 18.44 58.74
N ARG A 2 -18.16 19.55 58.01
CA ARG A 2 -17.66 20.91 58.32
C ARG A 2 -16.31 20.88 59.06
N THR A 3 -15.21 21.22 58.38
CA THR A 3 -14.44 22.50 58.49
C THR A 3 -13.07 22.35 57.81
N SER A 4 -12.82 23.14 56.73
CA SER A 4 -11.90 24.31 56.69
C SER A 4 -10.43 23.94 56.41
N ALA A 5 -9.89 24.18 55.21
CA ALA A 5 -9.41 25.47 54.67
C ALA A 5 -8.31 26.15 55.51
N ARG A 6 -7.08 26.26 54.96
CA ARG A 6 -6.40 27.56 54.74
C ARG A 6 -5.08 27.46 53.96
N ARG A 7 -4.90 28.49 53.14
CA ARG A 7 -3.79 28.83 52.23
C ARG A 7 -2.62 29.54 52.94
N ARG A 8 -1.53 29.66 52.16
CA ARG A 8 -0.47 30.70 52.08
C ARG A 8 0.87 30.34 52.74
N ALA A 9 2.03 30.81 52.28
CA ALA A 9 2.58 31.33 51.03
C ALA A 9 4.02 31.85 51.36
N VAL A 10 4.94 31.77 50.37
CA VAL A 10 6.16 32.60 50.16
C VAL A 10 7.45 32.29 50.99
N GLY A 11 8.56 32.14 50.24
CA GLY A 11 9.95 31.81 50.66
C GLY A 11 10.75 32.97 51.30
N PRO A 12 12.06 33.22 51.04
CA PRO A 12 12.99 32.62 50.05
C PRO A 12 14.46 32.37 50.58
N GLN A 13 15.37 32.07 49.62
CA GLN A 13 16.84 32.24 49.62
C GLN A 13 17.76 31.15 50.22
N GLY A 14 18.62 30.62 49.33
CA GLY A 14 20.07 30.82 49.54
C GLY A 14 21.02 29.67 49.19
N ARG A 15 21.55 29.68 47.95
CA ARG A 15 22.95 29.38 47.52
C ARG A 15 23.50 27.95 47.73
N ARG A 16 24.46 27.43 46.95
CA ARG A 16 25.08 27.64 45.61
C ARG A 16 26.26 26.64 45.57
N THR A 17 26.41 25.90 44.47
CA THR A 17 27.64 25.33 43.81
C THR A 17 27.15 24.10 43.02
N GLY A 18 27.07 24.00 41.68
CA GLY A 18 27.88 24.55 40.57
C GLY A 18 29.08 23.61 40.31
N VAL A 19 29.47 23.11 39.12
CA VAL A 19 29.16 23.26 37.66
C VAL A 19 29.92 22.06 36.99
N VAL A 20 29.53 21.38 35.89
CA VAL A 20 29.83 21.59 34.43
C VAL A 20 29.48 20.23 33.75
N VAL A 21 28.44 20.08 32.92
CA VAL A 21 28.22 20.36 31.47
C VAL A 21 28.75 19.29 30.49
N GLY A 22 27.81 18.75 29.70
CA GLY A 22 27.98 18.23 28.34
C GLY A 22 26.61 18.24 27.64
N GLN A 23 26.47 19.04 26.58
CA GLN A 23 25.22 19.58 26.02
C GLN A 23 24.58 18.72 24.91
N GLY A 24 23.26 18.92 24.71
CA GLY A 24 22.53 18.68 23.47
C GLY A 24 21.16 19.39 23.55
N ILE A 25 21.05 20.60 23.00
CA ILE A 25 19.92 21.53 23.13
C ILE A 25 18.95 21.36 21.96
N ALA A 26 17.65 21.33 22.27
CA ALA A 26 16.55 21.61 21.36
C ALA A 26 15.83 22.93 21.73
N ALA A 27 15.39 23.61 20.66
CA ALA A 27 14.15 24.39 20.52
C ALA A 27 14.06 25.90 20.85
N LEU A 28 13.42 26.57 19.87
CA LEU A 28 12.46 27.69 19.91
C LEU A 28 12.97 29.13 20.09
N LEU A 29 12.61 29.98 19.12
CA LEU A 29 12.07 31.33 19.36
C LEU A 29 11.06 31.73 18.27
N ALA A 30 9.81 31.89 18.69
CA ALA A 30 8.80 32.75 18.08
C ALA A 30 8.69 34.01 18.97
N THR A 31 8.54 35.19 18.38
CA THR A 31 8.09 36.39 19.11
C THR A 31 7.10 37.18 18.26
N ALA A 32 5.90 37.34 18.82
CA ALA A 32 4.88 38.30 18.43
C ALA A 32 5.25 39.72 18.93
N GLY A 33 4.87 40.74 18.17
CA GLY A 33 4.91 42.15 18.59
C GLY A 33 3.64 42.87 18.14
N LEU A 34 2.90 43.42 19.10
CA LEU A 34 1.65 44.18 18.92
C LEU A 34 1.88 45.56 19.57
N MET A 35 1.73 46.66 18.82
CA MET A 35 1.34 47.98 19.34
C MET A 35 0.60 48.80 18.24
N ALA A 36 -0.58 49.30 18.62
CA ALA A 36 -1.40 50.36 18.00
C ALA A 36 -0.66 51.73 18.03
N THR A 37 -0.96 52.82 17.31
CA THR A 37 -2.01 53.32 16.37
C THR A 37 -1.46 54.59 15.72
N ALA A 38 -1.74 54.84 14.44
CA ALA A 38 -2.01 56.18 13.90
C ALA A 38 -2.64 56.06 12.49
N MET A 39 -3.87 56.58 12.33
CA MET A 39 -4.46 56.84 11.01
C MET A 39 -3.88 58.14 10.44
N PRO A 40 -3.72 58.22 9.11
CA PRO A 40 -4.50 59.22 8.39
C PRO A 40 -5.10 58.74 7.06
N ALA A 41 -6.30 59.26 6.81
CA ALA A 41 -6.96 59.66 5.57
C ALA A 41 -6.83 58.81 4.28
N ALA A 42 -8.00 58.54 3.72
CA ALA A 42 -8.24 57.91 2.43
C ALA A 42 -7.60 58.65 1.24
N HIS A 43 -6.90 57.91 0.40
CA HIS A 43 -6.86 58.16 -1.04
C HIS A 43 -7.06 56.83 -1.77
N ALA A 44 -8.05 56.83 -2.66
CA ALA A 44 -8.27 55.78 -3.63
C ALA A 44 -7.19 55.92 -4.71
N ASP A 45 -6.33 54.92 -4.84
CA ASP A 45 -5.41 54.82 -5.98
C ASP A 45 -5.35 53.39 -6.49
N THR A 46 -5.61 53.29 -7.79
CA THR A 46 -5.43 52.13 -8.64
C THR A 46 -3.95 51.75 -8.68
N SER A 47 -3.48 50.89 -7.77
CA SER A 47 -2.13 50.32 -7.84
C SER A 47 -2.20 48.86 -8.30
N ALA A 48 -1.51 48.57 -9.40
CA ALA A 48 -1.17 47.20 -9.80
C ALA A 48 -0.66 46.41 -8.59
N ALA A 49 -1.12 45.16 -8.44
CA ALA A 49 -0.74 44.30 -7.33
C ALA A 49 0.78 44.25 -7.15
N ALA A 50 1.26 44.57 -5.95
CA ALA A 50 2.67 44.40 -5.59
C ALA A 50 3.09 42.94 -5.88
N PRO A 51 4.33 42.70 -6.35
CA PRO A 51 4.81 41.35 -6.59
C PRO A 51 4.72 40.56 -5.27
N VAL A 52 3.98 39.45 -5.29
CA VAL A 52 3.91 38.51 -4.18
C VAL A 52 5.34 38.06 -3.90
N ALA A 53 5.82 38.20 -2.67
CA ALA A 53 7.15 37.71 -2.31
C ALA A 53 7.21 36.20 -2.58
N SER A 54 8.33 35.71 -3.12
CA SER A 54 8.49 34.29 -3.36
C SER A 54 8.40 33.52 -2.04
N GLU A 55 7.53 32.52 -1.97
CA GLU A 55 7.40 31.63 -0.81
C GLU A 55 8.13 30.32 -1.09
N THR A 56 8.84 29.81 -0.09
CA THR A 56 9.59 28.56 -0.17
C THR A 56 9.13 27.62 0.94
N THR A 57 8.66 26.44 0.56
CA THR A 57 8.40 25.33 1.48
C THR A 57 9.62 24.42 1.50
N PRO A 58 10.18 24.11 2.69
CA PRO A 58 11.28 23.15 2.80
C PRO A 58 10.88 21.76 2.29
N GLY A 59 11.84 21.03 1.72
CA GLY A 59 11.67 19.59 1.44
C GLY A 59 11.76 18.76 2.72
N SER A 60 11.11 17.60 2.71
CA SER A 60 11.30 16.59 3.75
C SER A 60 12.56 15.78 3.42
N GLU A 61 13.48 15.64 4.38
CA GLU A 61 14.68 14.78 4.27
C GLU A 61 15.61 15.13 3.08
N THR A 62 15.55 16.37 2.58
CA THR A 62 16.42 16.88 1.52
C THR A 62 16.64 18.38 1.67
N ASP A 63 17.73 18.89 1.08
CA ASP A 63 18.02 20.34 1.06
C ASP A 63 17.22 21.07 -0.04
N ALA A 64 16.72 20.34 -1.04
CA ALA A 64 15.91 20.91 -2.10
C ALA A 64 14.51 21.29 -1.57
N PRO A 65 13.97 22.49 -1.87
CA PRO A 65 12.64 22.87 -1.42
C PRO A 65 11.56 22.06 -2.15
N SER A 66 10.56 21.57 -1.41
CA SER A 66 9.41 20.83 -1.97
C SER A 66 8.48 21.71 -2.81
N LEU A 67 8.46 23.02 -2.54
CA LEU A 67 7.65 23.98 -3.27
C LEU A 67 8.27 25.37 -3.24
N VAL A 68 8.31 26.02 -4.39
CA VAL A 68 8.60 27.45 -4.52
C VAL A 68 7.53 28.10 -5.39
N THR A 69 6.89 29.14 -4.89
CA THR A 69 5.84 29.90 -5.59
C THR A 69 6.20 31.39 -5.69
N GLY A 70 5.42 32.16 -6.46
CA GLY A 70 5.58 33.60 -6.57
C GLY A 70 6.84 34.04 -7.32
N LEU A 71 7.44 33.17 -8.14
CA LEU A 71 8.58 33.55 -8.97
C LEU A 71 8.13 34.31 -10.23
N HIS A 72 9.00 35.17 -10.73
CA HIS A 72 8.90 35.78 -12.06
C HIS A 72 10.32 36.01 -12.59
N GLU A 73 11.04 34.92 -12.80
CA GLU A 73 12.46 34.95 -13.17
C GLU A 73 12.61 34.65 -14.66
N GLU A 74 13.03 35.64 -15.47
CA GLU A 74 13.21 35.48 -16.92
C GLU A 74 14.31 34.45 -17.21
N VAL A 75 14.06 33.58 -18.20
CA VAL A 75 14.99 32.54 -18.69
C VAL A 75 15.07 32.59 -20.21
N ALA A 76 16.04 31.87 -20.78
CA ALA A 76 16.18 31.80 -22.24
C ALA A 76 14.89 31.28 -22.89
N ALA A 77 14.32 32.09 -23.79
CA ALA A 77 13.14 31.73 -24.55
C ALA A 77 13.46 30.87 -25.79
N THR A 78 14.74 30.89 -26.22
CA THR A 78 15.29 30.04 -27.29
C THR A 78 15.64 28.66 -26.76
N GLY A 79 15.29 27.60 -27.50
CA GLY A 79 15.53 26.20 -27.10
C GLY A 79 14.35 25.55 -26.37
N SER A 80 14.55 24.31 -25.91
CA SER A 80 13.49 23.53 -25.26
C SER A 80 13.12 24.11 -23.89
N ALA A 81 11.88 23.89 -23.43
CA ALA A 81 11.47 24.25 -22.07
C ALA A 81 12.32 23.53 -21.02
N ALA A 82 12.69 22.27 -21.30
CA ALA A 82 13.54 21.48 -20.42
C ALA A 82 14.94 22.07 -20.24
N ASP A 83 15.56 22.62 -21.29
CA ASP A 83 16.85 23.30 -21.18
C ASP A 83 16.76 24.59 -20.37
N ALA A 84 15.68 25.36 -20.56
CA ALA A 84 15.43 26.55 -19.77
C ALA A 84 15.22 26.21 -18.28
N ALA A 85 14.46 25.16 -17.98
CA ALA A 85 14.24 24.67 -16.63
C ALA A 85 15.55 24.23 -15.95
N ARG A 86 16.35 23.38 -16.59
CA ARG A 86 17.66 22.96 -16.06
C ARG A 86 18.61 24.14 -15.88
N GLY A 87 18.65 25.06 -16.85
CA GLY A 87 19.46 26.27 -16.79
C GLY A 87 19.09 27.16 -15.59
N HIS A 88 17.78 27.27 -15.30
CA HIS A 88 17.29 27.97 -14.12
C HIS A 88 17.75 27.36 -12.81
N LEU A 89 17.55 26.05 -12.66
CA LEU A 89 17.95 25.30 -11.46
C LEU A 89 19.46 25.45 -11.22
N LYS A 90 20.26 25.39 -12.29
CA LYS A 90 21.72 25.59 -12.25
C LYS A 90 22.10 27.00 -11.80
N ALA A 91 21.46 28.02 -12.37
CA ALA A 91 21.73 29.42 -12.04
C ALA A 91 21.33 29.78 -10.61
N LYS A 92 20.35 29.07 -10.05
CA LYS A 92 19.80 29.28 -8.70
C LYS A 92 20.19 28.16 -7.73
N LYS A 93 21.39 27.60 -7.88
CA LYS A 93 21.90 26.49 -7.04
C LYS A 93 21.77 26.75 -5.53
N GLY A 94 21.95 27.99 -5.08
CA GLY A 94 21.80 28.35 -3.66
C GLY A 94 20.37 28.28 -3.12
N ARG A 95 19.34 28.25 -3.98
CA ARG A 95 17.94 28.04 -3.57
C ARG A 95 17.54 26.56 -3.63
N TYR A 96 17.98 25.86 -4.68
CA TYR A 96 17.50 24.52 -4.99
C TYR A 96 18.40 23.40 -4.48
N HIS A 97 19.67 23.69 -4.19
CA HIS A 97 20.64 22.71 -3.70
C HIS A 97 20.84 21.48 -4.63
N ILE A 98 20.38 21.55 -5.87
CA ILE A 98 20.55 20.51 -6.89
C ILE A 98 22.01 20.53 -7.39
N ALA A 99 22.71 19.41 -7.17
CA ALA A 99 24.14 19.31 -7.45
C ALA A 99 24.44 19.19 -8.94
N ASP A 100 23.70 18.32 -9.64
CA ASP A 100 23.77 18.15 -11.09
C ASP A 100 22.40 18.38 -11.74
N THR A 101 22.36 19.32 -12.68
CA THR A 101 21.19 19.66 -13.49
C THR A 101 21.41 19.25 -14.95
N SER A 102 22.34 18.35 -15.24
CA SER A 102 22.59 17.84 -16.58
C SER A 102 21.37 17.05 -17.08
N ALA A 103 21.19 16.93 -18.39
CA ALA A 103 20.12 16.10 -18.95
C ALA A 103 20.28 14.60 -18.62
N LYS A 104 21.49 14.20 -18.20
CA LYS A 104 21.82 12.84 -17.80
C LYS A 104 21.24 12.49 -16.42
N ASP A 105 21.43 13.37 -15.44
CA ASP A 105 21.04 13.14 -14.04
C ASP A 105 19.72 13.85 -13.67
N LEU A 106 19.21 14.72 -14.54
CA LEU A 106 17.93 15.39 -14.42
C LEU A 106 17.20 15.40 -15.77
N THR A 107 16.75 14.20 -16.17
CA THR A 107 16.15 13.92 -17.48
C THR A 107 14.73 14.47 -17.55
N ALA A 108 14.35 15.08 -18.67
CA ALA A 108 12.96 15.51 -18.85
C ALA A 108 12.08 14.31 -19.22
N VAL A 109 11.06 14.05 -18.41
CA VAL A 109 10.04 13.01 -18.68
C VAL A 109 8.98 13.55 -19.62
N GLY A 110 8.65 14.84 -19.48
CA GLY A 110 7.66 15.49 -20.32
C GLY A 110 7.61 16.99 -20.09
N THR A 111 6.98 17.69 -21.03
CA THR A 111 6.62 19.09 -20.89
C THR A 111 5.15 19.25 -21.26
N THR A 112 4.31 19.61 -20.28
CA THR A 112 2.93 19.96 -20.55
C THR A 112 2.84 21.44 -20.90
N THR A 113 2.03 21.76 -21.90
CA THR A 113 1.79 23.15 -22.33
C THR A 113 0.30 23.43 -22.23
N GLY A 114 -0.06 24.50 -21.52
CA GLY A 114 -1.44 24.89 -21.27
C GLY A 114 -1.81 26.23 -21.90
N LYS A 115 -3.08 26.60 -21.76
CA LYS A 115 -3.62 27.90 -22.17
C LYS A 115 -2.79 29.05 -21.57
N GLY A 116 -2.68 30.16 -22.31
CA GLY A 116 -1.93 31.34 -21.88
C GLY A 116 -0.42 31.18 -21.90
N GLY A 117 0.10 30.14 -22.57
CA GLY A 117 1.54 29.90 -22.69
C GLY A 117 2.17 29.28 -21.43
N LYS A 118 1.37 28.69 -20.54
CA LYS A 118 1.87 27.98 -19.37
C LYS A 118 2.65 26.74 -19.82
N GLU A 119 3.83 26.53 -19.27
CA GLU A 119 4.65 25.34 -19.50
C GLU A 119 4.94 24.69 -18.14
N THR A 120 4.91 23.37 -18.05
CA THR A 120 5.40 22.64 -16.87
C THR A 120 6.32 21.52 -17.32
N VAL A 121 7.58 21.61 -16.92
CA VAL A 121 8.60 20.60 -17.21
C VAL A 121 8.72 19.68 -16.01
N ARG A 122 8.55 18.37 -16.24
CA ARG A 122 8.75 17.33 -15.23
C ARG A 122 10.12 16.69 -15.45
N LEU A 123 10.98 16.79 -14.45
CA LEU A 123 12.35 16.29 -14.51
C LEU A 123 12.52 15.10 -13.56
N GLN A 124 12.92 13.95 -14.09
CA GLN A 124 13.27 12.74 -13.34
C GLN A 124 14.73 12.81 -12.90
N GLN A 125 14.95 12.67 -11.59
CA GLN A 125 16.26 12.50 -11.01
C GLN A 125 16.80 11.12 -11.37
N LYS A 126 18.05 11.11 -11.86
CA LYS A 126 18.88 9.92 -11.96
C LYS A 126 20.14 10.15 -11.14
N TYR A 127 20.69 9.08 -10.58
CA TYR A 127 21.98 9.09 -9.91
C TYR A 127 22.91 8.08 -10.60
N LYS A 128 24.00 8.58 -11.17
CA LYS A 128 24.93 7.78 -12.01
C LYS A 128 24.21 7.04 -13.16
N GLY A 129 23.11 7.60 -13.67
CA GLY A 129 22.30 7.04 -14.77
C GLY A 129 21.17 6.09 -14.34
N VAL A 130 21.04 5.76 -13.05
CA VAL A 130 19.95 4.94 -12.51
C VAL A 130 18.84 5.84 -11.99
N GLU A 131 17.58 5.50 -12.27
CA GLU A 131 16.43 6.30 -11.83
C GLU A 131 16.25 6.23 -10.31
N VAL A 132 15.90 7.37 -9.72
CA VAL A 132 15.58 7.48 -8.30
C VAL A 132 14.06 7.42 -8.15
N LEU A 133 13.53 6.42 -7.45
CA LEU A 133 12.10 6.24 -7.28
C LEU A 133 11.49 7.51 -6.68
N GLY A 134 10.51 8.08 -7.37
CA GLY A 134 9.82 9.30 -6.95
C GLY A 134 10.65 10.58 -6.93
N GLY A 135 11.93 10.53 -7.31
CA GLY A 135 12.78 11.69 -7.47
C GLY A 135 12.35 12.49 -8.70
N GLN A 136 11.34 13.35 -8.55
CA GLN A 136 10.89 14.23 -9.61
C GLN A 136 10.84 15.68 -9.17
N TYR A 137 11.37 16.56 -10.00
CA TYR A 137 11.38 18.00 -9.76
C TYR A 137 10.73 18.74 -10.93
N LEU A 138 9.70 19.52 -10.63
CA LEU A 138 8.88 20.21 -11.61
C LEU A 138 9.29 21.67 -11.67
N VAL A 139 9.36 22.21 -12.89
CA VAL A 139 9.59 23.63 -13.15
C VAL A 139 8.44 24.18 -13.97
N ARG A 140 7.70 25.12 -13.37
CA ARG A 140 6.58 25.82 -14.01
C ARG A 140 7.07 27.13 -14.60
N MET A 141 6.62 27.42 -15.81
CA MET A 141 6.99 28.59 -16.59
C MET A 141 5.80 29.19 -17.32
N THR A 142 5.95 30.44 -17.76
CA THR A 142 5.07 31.06 -18.74
C THR A 142 5.90 31.52 -19.93
N LYS A 143 5.48 31.17 -21.14
CA LYS A 143 6.05 31.60 -22.40
C LYS A 143 5.05 32.48 -23.16
N LYS A 144 5.34 33.78 -23.24
CA LYS A 144 4.46 34.76 -23.88
C LYS A 144 5.30 35.83 -24.59
N ASP A 145 4.86 36.26 -25.77
CA ASP A 145 5.47 37.34 -26.55
C ASP A 145 6.99 37.14 -26.78
N GLY A 146 7.39 35.89 -27.04
CA GLY A 146 8.80 35.53 -27.26
C GLY A 146 9.67 35.54 -26.00
N LYS A 147 9.10 35.76 -24.81
CA LYS A 147 9.76 35.67 -23.51
C LYS A 147 9.32 34.42 -22.75
N ARG A 148 10.18 33.90 -21.88
CA ARG A 148 9.89 32.78 -20.98
C ARG A 148 10.33 33.15 -19.57
N ALA A 149 9.49 32.91 -18.58
CA ALA A 149 9.80 33.17 -17.17
C ALA A 149 9.38 31.99 -16.29
N VAL A 150 10.21 31.64 -15.31
CA VAL A 150 9.90 30.65 -14.28
C VAL A 150 8.99 31.26 -13.23
N THR A 151 7.89 30.55 -12.95
CA THR A 151 6.84 30.97 -12.01
C THR A 151 6.86 30.19 -10.70
N GLY A 152 7.48 29.00 -10.69
CA GLY A 152 7.64 28.19 -9.49
C GLY A 152 8.27 26.84 -9.74
N THR A 153 8.57 26.12 -8.66
CA THR A 153 9.05 24.73 -8.69
C THR A 153 8.33 23.89 -7.65
N SER A 154 8.24 22.58 -7.84
CA SER A 154 7.80 21.66 -6.77
C SER A 154 8.37 20.26 -6.96
N GLY A 155 8.19 19.41 -5.96
CA GLY A 155 8.52 18.00 -6.01
C GLY A 155 9.71 17.63 -5.14
N ASN A 156 10.19 16.41 -5.34
CA ASN A 156 11.18 15.77 -4.51
C ASN A 156 12.48 15.57 -5.31
N TYR A 157 13.57 16.18 -4.84
CA TYR A 157 14.93 15.89 -5.32
C TYR A 157 15.77 15.48 -4.13
N PHE A 158 16.37 14.30 -4.18
CA PHE A 158 17.09 13.72 -3.04
C PHE A 158 18.57 14.12 -3.09
N THR A 159 18.97 15.07 -2.24
CA THR A 159 20.35 15.61 -2.23
C THR A 159 21.36 14.71 -1.51
N GLN A 160 20.89 13.75 -0.71
CA GLN A 160 21.75 12.95 0.16
C GLN A 160 22.30 11.66 -0.47
N LEU A 161 21.98 11.39 -1.74
CA LEU A 161 22.41 10.16 -2.43
C LEU A 161 23.94 10.05 -2.52
N LYS A 162 24.50 8.95 -2.00
CA LYS A 162 25.96 8.71 -1.86
C LYS A 162 26.35 7.25 -2.14
N LEU A 163 25.67 6.58 -3.06
CA LEU A 163 26.03 5.21 -3.49
C LEU A 163 27.41 5.19 -4.16
N ASP A 164 28.30 4.31 -3.71
CA ASP A 164 29.65 4.12 -4.28
C ASP A 164 29.59 3.51 -5.69
N THR A 165 28.72 2.52 -5.89
CA THR A 165 28.51 1.81 -7.15
C THR A 165 27.03 1.70 -7.49
N VAL A 166 26.73 1.55 -8.79
CA VAL A 166 25.40 1.21 -9.32
C VAL A 166 25.42 -0.13 -10.06
N ALA A 167 26.47 -0.93 -9.85
CA ALA A 167 26.56 -2.28 -10.37
C ALA A 167 25.92 -3.26 -9.37
N PRO A 168 24.97 -4.10 -9.79
CA PRO A 168 24.35 -5.09 -8.91
C PRO A 168 25.31 -6.25 -8.62
N GLU A 169 25.33 -6.72 -7.38
CA GLU A 169 26.05 -7.94 -6.97
C GLU A 169 25.14 -9.18 -7.04
N VAL A 170 23.84 -8.97 -6.83
CA VAL A 170 22.81 -10.02 -6.97
C VAL A 170 22.47 -10.23 -8.44
N SER A 171 22.50 -11.49 -8.87
CA SER A 171 22.10 -11.85 -10.23
C SER A 171 20.60 -11.62 -10.45
N GLU A 172 20.20 -11.30 -11.68
CA GLU A 172 18.79 -11.12 -12.03
C GLU A 172 17.93 -12.34 -11.68
N LYS A 173 18.44 -13.54 -11.97
CA LYS A 173 17.79 -14.81 -11.62
C LYS A 173 17.54 -14.90 -10.12
N THR A 174 18.55 -14.62 -9.30
CA THR A 174 18.42 -14.64 -7.84
C THR A 174 17.40 -13.60 -7.40
N ALA A 175 17.44 -12.38 -7.92
CA ALA A 175 16.46 -11.35 -7.57
C ALA A 175 15.01 -11.77 -7.88
N ILE A 176 14.76 -12.40 -9.03
CA ILE A 176 13.44 -12.95 -9.38
C ILE A 176 13.02 -14.05 -8.38
N GLU A 177 13.91 -15.01 -8.08
CA GLU A 177 13.63 -16.06 -7.10
C GLU A 177 13.32 -15.49 -5.70
N ARG A 178 14.07 -14.45 -5.29
CA ARG A 178 13.86 -13.73 -4.03
C ARG A 178 12.51 -13.00 -3.99
N ALA A 179 12.14 -12.32 -5.08
CA ALA A 179 10.86 -11.61 -5.19
C ALA A 179 9.67 -12.58 -5.17
N VAL A 180 9.70 -13.64 -5.98
CA VAL A 180 8.64 -14.64 -6.02
C VAL A 180 8.48 -15.31 -4.65
N GLY A 181 9.58 -15.69 -4.00
CA GLY A 181 9.52 -16.30 -2.67
C GLY A 181 9.01 -15.35 -1.59
N ALA A 182 9.28 -14.04 -1.69
CA ALA A 182 8.76 -13.03 -0.77
C ALA A 182 7.24 -12.88 -0.90
N VAL A 183 6.75 -12.76 -2.14
CA VAL A 183 5.31 -12.68 -2.44
C VAL A 183 4.58 -13.96 -2.02
N SER A 184 5.12 -15.14 -2.34
CA SER A 184 4.56 -16.42 -1.88
C SER A 184 4.45 -16.48 -0.36
N SER A 185 5.46 -15.99 0.37
CA SER A 185 5.46 -15.99 1.84
C SER A 185 4.43 -14.99 2.41
N GLN A 186 4.26 -13.82 1.78
CA GLN A 186 3.27 -12.83 2.20
C GLN A 186 1.83 -13.34 1.99
N LEU A 187 1.58 -13.98 0.84
CA LEU A 187 0.25 -14.48 0.46
C LEU A 187 -0.11 -15.77 1.20
N GLY A 188 0.86 -16.64 1.49
CA GLY A 188 0.63 -17.89 2.22
C GLY A 188 0.59 -17.77 3.75
N GLY A 189 0.73 -16.56 4.29
CA GLY A 189 0.86 -16.33 5.73
C GLY A 189 -0.49 -16.26 6.43
N GLY A 190 -0.82 -17.29 7.20
CA GLY A 190 -1.92 -17.33 8.18
C GLY A 190 -2.22 -18.77 8.59
N LEU A 191 -2.71 -19.56 7.64
CA LEU A 191 -3.07 -20.97 7.81
C LEU A 191 -2.54 -21.78 6.63
N MET A 192 -2.02 -22.98 6.92
CA MET A 192 -1.70 -23.99 5.95
C MET A 192 -2.95 -24.85 5.71
N HIS A 193 -3.46 -24.88 4.47
CA HIS A 193 -4.70 -25.57 4.12
C HIS A 193 -4.48 -26.84 3.30
N VAL A 194 -5.45 -27.76 3.34
CA VAL A 194 -5.52 -28.89 2.40
C VAL A 194 -6.04 -28.36 1.06
N PRO A 195 -5.36 -28.62 -0.07
CA PRO A 195 -5.93 -28.34 -1.39
C PRO A 195 -7.25 -29.08 -1.61
N GLY A 196 -8.23 -28.44 -2.24
CA GLY A 196 -9.52 -29.04 -2.55
C GLY A 196 -9.40 -30.27 -3.46
N LYS A 197 -10.33 -31.24 -3.32
CA LYS A 197 -10.35 -32.46 -4.15
C LYS A 197 -10.50 -32.12 -5.63
N GLY A 198 -9.45 -32.38 -6.41
CA GLY A 198 -9.43 -32.12 -7.85
C GLY A 198 -8.99 -30.72 -8.25
N GLU A 199 -8.60 -29.87 -7.30
CA GLU A 199 -7.96 -28.59 -7.60
C GLU A 199 -6.62 -28.82 -8.30
N LYS A 200 -6.40 -28.06 -9.37
CA LYS A 200 -5.08 -27.99 -10.00
C LYS A 200 -4.21 -27.11 -9.11
N ALA A 201 -2.91 -27.44 -9.03
CA ALA A 201 -1.94 -26.53 -8.43
C ALA A 201 -2.13 -25.12 -9.03
N ALA A 202 -2.24 -24.09 -8.18
CA ALA A 202 -2.31 -22.70 -8.62
C ALA A 202 -1.18 -22.44 -9.64
N ALA A 203 -1.48 -21.62 -10.66
CA ALA A 203 -0.43 -21.20 -11.59
C ALA A 203 0.72 -20.60 -10.77
N ALA A 204 1.94 -21.08 -11.01
CA ALA A 204 3.11 -20.61 -10.27
C ALA A 204 3.25 -19.09 -10.44
N LEU A 205 3.49 -18.39 -9.33
CA LEU A 205 3.89 -16.99 -9.38
C LEU A 205 5.18 -16.87 -10.21
N THR A 206 5.21 -15.87 -11.09
CA THR A 206 6.35 -15.58 -11.96
C THR A 206 6.82 -14.15 -11.73
N GLY A 207 8.12 -13.91 -11.78
CA GLY A 207 8.68 -12.56 -11.72
C GLY A 207 9.28 -12.14 -13.05
N GLU A 208 9.00 -10.90 -13.46
CA GLU A 208 9.67 -10.21 -14.56
C GLU A 208 10.57 -9.11 -14.00
N ALA A 209 11.83 -9.08 -14.41
CA ALA A 209 12.78 -8.08 -13.95
C ALA A 209 12.66 -6.79 -14.78
N GLY A 210 12.44 -5.68 -14.10
CA GLY A 210 12.56 -4.34 -14.64
C GLY A 210 13.97 -3.76 -14.48
N ASP A 211 14.06 -2.44 -14.61
CA ASP A 211 15.30 -1.70 -14.49
C ASP A 211 15.83 -1.64 -13.05
N LEU A 212 17.13 -1.35 -12.90
CA LEU A 212 17.67 -0.94 -11.61
C LEU A 212 17.02 0.38 -11.19
N THR A 213 16.70 0.49 -9.91
CA THR A 213 16.07 1.65 -9.30
C THR A 213 16.76 1.98 -7.99
N ILE A 214 16.94 3.26 -7.69
CA ILE A 214 17.42 3.72 -6.39
C ILE A 214 16.22 4.10 -5.54
N LEU A 215 16.02 3.42 -4.41
CA LEU A 215 15.08 3.86 -3.39
C LEU A 215 15.70 5.04 -2.63
N PRO A 216 14.99 6.17 -2.48
CA PRO A 216 15.54 7.38 -1.86
C PRO A 216 15.48 7.31 -0.33
N GLN A 217 16.06 6.26 0.26
CA GLN A 217 16.18 6.08 1.71
C GLN A 217 17.59 6.46 2.15
N GLY A 218 17.71 7.50 2.98
CA GLY A 218 18.98 8.06 3.44
C GLY A 218 19.96 8.35 2.30
N THR A 219 21.05 7.58 2.17
CA THR A 219 22.06 7.74 1.09
C THR A 219 21.68 7.05 -0.23
N GLY A 220 20.50 6.44 -0.30
CA GLY A 220 20.00 5.67 -1.43
C GLY A 220 20.31 4.19 -1.30
N VAL A 221 19.33 3.34 -1.66
CA VAL A 221 19.48 1.88 -1.74
C VAL A 221 19.33 1.46 -3.20
N LEU A 222 20.35 0.83 -3.78
CA LEU A 222 20.27 0.29 -5.14
C LEU A 222 19.43 -0.98 -5.12
N THR A 223 18.40 -1.02 -5.94
CA THR A 223 17.48 -2.15 -6.03
C THR A 223 17.28 -2.58 -7.47
N ARG A 224 16.84 -3.82 -7.64
CA ARG A 224 16.21 -4.30 -8.88
C ARG A 224 14.71 -4.37 -8.65
N HIS A 225 13.95 -3.70 -9.51
CA HIS A 225 12.49 -3.77 -9.50
C HIS A 225 12.04 -5.05 -10.21
N ILE A 226 11.21 -5.85 -9.53
CA ILE A 226 10.62 -7.09 -10.05
C ILE A 226 9.10 -6.98 -9.97
N THR A 227 8.41 -7.20 -11.08
CA THR A 227 6.95 -7.34 -11.07
C THR A 227 6.62 -8.83 -10.97
N VAL A 228 6.01 -9.24 -9.86
CA VAL A 228 5.56 -10.62 -9.63
C VAL A 228 4.09 -10.73 -9.99
N THR A 229 3.79 -11.58 -10.95
CA THR A 229 2.43 -11.85 -11.44
C THR A 229 2.01 -13.28 -11.23
N GLY A 230 0.70 -13.52 -11.15
CA GLY A 230 0.13 -14.86 -11.19
C GLY A 230 -1.15 -14.92 -10.39
N THR A 231 -1.31 -15.99 -9.62
CA THR A 231 -2.51 -16.26 -8.85
C THR A 231 -2.12 -16.46 -7.38
N ASN A 232 -2.88 -15.87 -6.47
CA ASN A 232 -2.67 -16.05 -5.04
C ASN A 232 -2.89 -17.54 -4.71
N PRO A 233 -1.89 -18.23 -4.12
CA PRO A 233 -2.01 -19.65 -3.81
C PRO A 233 -3.05 -19.96 -2.73
N ALA A 234 -3.45 -18.96 -1.92
CA ALA A 234 -4.41 -19.14 -0.84
C ALA A 234 -5.87 -19.02 -1.32
N ASP A 235 -6.18 -18.01 -2.14
CA ASP A 235 -7.56 -17.67 -2.51
C ASP A 235 -7.77 -17.49 -4.03
N GLY A 236 -6.79 -17.85 -4.87
CA GLY A 236 -6.95 -17.80 -6.32
C GLY A 236 -7.11 -16.40 -6.93
N THR A 237 -7.01 -15.32 -6.15
CA THR A 237 -7.12 -13.95 -6.67
C THR A 237 -5.93 -13.58 -7.56
N ALA A 238 -6.12 -12.61 -8.47
CA ALA A 238 -5.04 -12.14 -9.33
C ALA A 238 -3.94 -11.44 -8.52
N VAL A 239 -2.69 -11.77 -8.79
CA VAL A 239 -1.52 -11.17 -8.14
C VAL A 239 -0.77 -10.34 -9.17
N LYS A 240 -0.54 -9.07 -8.83
CA LYS A 240 0.49 -8.21 -9.42
C LYS A 240 1.13 -7.45 -8.26
N GLN A 241 2.36 -7.82 -7.91
CA GLN A 241 3.13 -7.24 -6.81
C GLN A 241 4.39 -6.61 -7.36
N GLU A 242 4.62 -5.35 -7.03
CA GLU A 242 5.86 -4.66 -7.32
C GLU A 242 6.82 -4.90 -6.16
N VAL A 243 7.96 -5.54 -6.42
CA VAL A 243 8.94 -5.91 -5.40
C VAL A 243 10.29 -5.29 -5.73
N TYR A 244 10.85 -4.54 -4.79
CA TYR A 244 12.20 -3.98 -4.89
C TYR A 244 13.16 -4.87 -4.11
N ILE A 245 14.08 -5.51 -4.83
CA ILE A 245 15.11 -6.37 -4.27
C ILE A 245 16.40 -5.59 -4.16
N ASP A 246 16.99 -5.51 -2.96
CA ASP A 246 18.30 -4.91 -2.75
C ASP A 246 19.34 -5.58 -3.67
N ALA A 247 20.04 -4.77 -4.46
CA ALA A 247 20.92 -5.23 -5.51
C ALA A 247 22.27 -5.76 -4.99
N HIS A 248 22.57 -5.58 -3.70
CA HIS A 248 23.77 -6.07 -3.03
C HIS A 248 23.53 -7.42 -2.34
N SER A 249 22.51 -7.49 -1.49
CA SER A 249 22.20 -8.63 -0.60
C SER A 249 21.07 -9.53 -1.10
N GLY A 250 20.18 -9.03 -1.95
CA GLY A 250 19.01 -9.77 -2.45
C GLY A 250 17.82 -9.79 -1.50
N PHE A 251 17.81 -8.94 -0.46
CA PHE A 251 16.66 -8.80 0.45
C PHE A 251 15.51 -7.99 -0.19
N PRO A 252 14.24 -8.40 -0.04
CA PRO A 252 13.08 -7.63 -0.49
C PRO A 252 12.83 -6.42 0.43
N VAL A 253 13.26 -5.24 0.00
CA VAL A 253 13.22 -4.01 0.80
C VAL A 253 11.87 -3.31 0.78
N MET A 254 11.10 -3.50 -0.29
CA MET A 254 9.76 -2.93 -0.47
C MET A 254 8.92 -3.84 -1.36
N GLN A 255 7.66 -4.03 -1.00
CA GLN A 255 6.67 -4.73 -1.82
C GLN A 255 5.28 -4.11 -1.63
N TYR A 256 4.52 -3.97 -2.71
CA TYR A 256 3.13 -3.50 -2.69
C TYR A 256 2.36 -4.00 -3.93
N SER A 257 1.02 -4.04 -3.86
CA SER A 257 0.21 -4.45 -5.00
C SER A 257 0.19 -3.38 -6.10
N GLY A 258 0.39 -3.78 -7.35
CA GLY A 258 0.22 -2.93 -8.52
C GLY A 258 -1.21 -2.95 -9.10
N ILE A 259 -2.17 -3.59 -8.41
CA ILE A 259 -3.59 -3.57 -8.78
C ILE A 259 -4.25 -2.41 -8.03
N GLN A 260 -4.92 -1.52 -8.76
CA GLN A 260 -5.62 -0.35 -8.21
C GLN A 260 -7.12 -0.63 -8.24
N SER A 261 -7.72 -0.96 -7.09
CA SER A 261 -9.02 -1.63 -7.03
C SER A 261 -10.12 -0.77 -6.42
N PHE A 262 -11.24 -0.54 -7.12
CA PHE A 262 -12.33 0.25 -6.54
C PHE A 262 -13.03 -0.40 -5.34
N GLY A 263 -13.26 -1.72 -5.42
CA GLY A 263 -14.08 -2.50 -4.51
C GLY A 263 -13.31 -3.36 -3.52
N ALA A 264 -14.06 -3.93 -2.57
CA ALA A 264 -13.64 -4.98 -1.68
C ALA A 264 -12.81 -6.06 -2.37
N THR A 265 -11.65 -6.43 -1.82
CA THR A 265 -11.01 -7.71 -2.17
C THR A 265 -11.85 -8.86 -1.61
N GLY A 266 -12.97 -9.18 -2.25
CA GLY A 266 -13.71 -10.40 -1.99
C GLY A 266 -12.85 -11.59 -2.37
N ALA A 267 -12.54 -12.45 -1.38
CA ALA A 267 -11.85 -13.71 -1.59
C ALA A 267 -12.75 -14.64 -2.41
N ALA A 268 -12.43 -14.80 -3.69
CA ALA A 268 -13.04 -15.82 -4.53
C ALA A 268 -11.95 -16.52 -5.35
N ALA A 269 -11.42 -17.59 -4.77
CA ALA A 269 -11.04 -18.87 -5.38
C ALA A 269 -10.35 -19.01 -6.77
N GLY A 270 -10.04 -17.99 -7.59
CA GLY A 270 -9.88 -18.04 -9.05
C GLY A 270 -9.34 -19.29 -9.80
N ALA A 271 -9.91 -19.54 -10.98
CA ALA A 271 -9.64 -20.70 -11.84
C ALA A 271 -8.80 -20.26 -13.04
N VAL A 272 -7.64 -20.90 -13.23
CA VAL A 272 -6.69 -20.52 -14.27
C VAL A 272 -7.28 -20.71 -15.68
N SER A 273 -7.58 -19.60 -16.35
CA SER A 273 -8.01 -19.54 -17.76
C SER A 273 -6.83 -19.23 -18.69
N LYS A 274 -6.94 -19.62 -19.97
CA LYS A 274 -5.85 -19.44 -20.95
C LYS A 274 -5.64 -17.96 -21.31
N THR A 275 -4.39 -17.51 -21.29
CA THR A 275 -3.98 -16.19 -21.78
C THR A 275 -4.01 -16.11 -23.31
N GLY A 276 -4.36 -14.95 -23.83
CA GLY A 276 -4.36 -14.61 -25.26
C GLY A 276 -3.41 -13.45 -25.56
N SER A 277 -3.30 -13.10 -26.84
CA SER A 277 -2.53 -11.93 -27.26
C SER A 277 -3.30 -10.64 -26.97
N ALA A 278 -2.59 -9.60 -26.51
CA ALA A 278 -3.14 -8.25 -26.48
C ALA A 278 -3.68 -7.84 -27.86
N PRO A 279 -4.72 -6.99 -27.93
CA PRO A 279 -5.26 -6.53 -29.19
C PRO A 279 -4.16 -5.81 -29.97
N ALA A 280 -3.94 -6.21 -31.22
CA ALA A 280 -3.15 -5.40 -32.12
C ALA A 280 -3.86 -4.05 -32.31
N ALA A 281 -3.09 -2.96 -32.43
CA ALA A 281 -3.64 -1.70 -32.90
C ALA A 281 -4.45 -1.97 -34.18
N PRO A 282 -5.73 -1.55 -34.25
CA PRO A 282 -6.54 -1.85 -35.41
C PRO A 282 -5.85 -1.29 -36.66
N ALA A 283 -5.64 -2.16 -37.66
CA ALA A 283 -5.16 -1.72 -38.97
C ALA A 283 -6.14 -0.65 -39.52
N PRO A 284 -5.70 0.30 -40.36
CA PRO A 284 -6.60 1.23 -41.03
C PRO A 284 -7.63 0.42 -41.83
N MET A 285 -8.83 0.25 -41.28
CA MET A 285 -9.84 -0.61 -41.89
C MET A 285 -10.65 0.20 -42.90
N ALA A 286 -10.81 -0.33 -44.11
CA ALA A 286 -11.75 0.20 -45.09
C ALA A 286 -13.17 -0.08 -44.59
N ALA A 287 -13.77 0.91 -43.92
CA ALA A 287 -15.10 0.80 -43.33
C ALA A 287 -16.11 1.67 -44.10
N PRO A 288 -17.40 1.27 -44.16
CA PRO A 288 -18.45 2.11 -44.72
C PRO A 288 -18.76 3.35 -43.88
N SER A 289 -18.58 3.28 -42.56
CA SER A 289 -18.67 4.41 -41.62
C SER A 289 -17.89 4.13 -40.34
N PHE A 290 -17.05 5.09 -39.92
CA PHE A 290 -16.29 5.01 -38.67
C PHE A 290 -17.15 5.29 -37.43
N VAL A 291 -18.20 6.10 -37.57
CA VAL A 291 -19.10 6.44 -36.47
C VAL A 291 -20.54 6.17 -36.91
N VAL A 292 -21.21 5.25 -36.23
CA VAL A 292 -22.63 4.99 -36.34
C VAL A 292 -23.26 5.26 -34.98
N LYS A 293 -24.32 6.07 -34.96
CA LYS A 293 -25.11 6.30 -33.75
C LYS A 293 -25.95 5.06 -33.47
N GLY A 294 -25.72 4.46 -32.32
CA GLY A 294 -26.52 3.40 -31.76
C GLY A 294 -27.14 3.81 -30.44
N SER A 295 -27.86 2.90 -29.81
CA SER A 295 -28.41 3.12 -28.48
C SER A 295 -28.47 1.85 -27.65
N GLY A 296 -28.57 2.00 -26.34
CA GLY A 296 -28.82 0.92 -25.40
C GLY A 296 -29.55 1.45 -24.17
N VAL A 297 -29.74 0.60 -23.17
CA VAL A 297 -30.29 0.99 -21.86
C VAL A 297 -29.20 0.75 -20.83
N ARG A 298 -28.90 1.75 -20.00
CA ARG A 298 -28.00 1.62 -18.86
C ARG A 298 -28.64 0.81 -17.75
N TYR A 299 -27.85 0.31 -16.81
CA TYR A 299 -28.38 -0.49 -15.72
C TYR A 299 -29.41 0.26 -14.87
N ASN A 300 -29.24 1.58 -14.71
CA ASN A 300 -30.21 2.46 -14.04
C ASN A 300 -31.52 2.70 -14.84
N GLY A 301 -31.71 2.04 -15.98
CA GLY A 301 -32.91 2.10 -16.82
C GLY A 301 -32.96 3.29 -17.78
N GLN A 302 -31.98 4.19 -17.75
CA GLN A 302 -31.92 5.33 -18.67
C GLN A 302 -31.37 4.91 -20.04
N LYS A 303 -31.83 5.58 -21.10
CA LYS A 303 -31.30 5.37 -22.45
C LYS A 303 -29.86 5.91 -22.55
N ALA A 304 -28.96 5.12 -23.12
CA ALA A 304 -27.61 5.54 -23.50
C ALA A 304 -27.51 5.67 -25.02
N ASP A 305 -27.04 6.82 -25.49
CA ASP A 305 -26.62 7.00 -26.88
C ASP A 305 -25.17 6.56 -27.03
N LEU A 306 -24.90 5.72 -28.04
CA LEU A 306 -23.61 5.07 -28.24
C LEU A 306 -23.03 5.44 -29.60
N ASN A 307 -21.71 5.59 -29.66
CA ASN A 307 -20.98 5.60 -30.92
C ASN A 307 -20.47 4.19 -31.19
N LEU A 308 -20.80 3.66 -32.36
CA LEU A 308 -20.43 2.31 -32.77
C LEU A 308 -19.66 2.37 -34.09
N TYR A 309 -18.91 1.31 -34.36
CA TYR A 309 -18.26 1.08 -35.64
C TYR A 309 -19.03 0.03 -36.45
N LYS A 310 -19.32 0.29 -37.73
CA LYS A 310 -19.92 -0.71 -38.62
C LYS A 310 -18.84 -1.42 -39.43
N ALA A 311 -18.62 -2.69 -39.12
CA ALA A 311 -17.63 -3.51 -39.79
C ALA A 311 -18.06 -3.92 -41.21
N ALA A 312 -17.09 -4.38 -42.01
CA ALA A 312 -17.30 -4.81 -43.39
C ALA A 312 -18.26 -6.03 -43.51
N ASP A 313 -18.37 -6.84 -42.46
CA ASP A 313 -19.32 -7.95 -42.37
C ASP A 313 -20.75 -7.50 -42.02
N GLY A 314 -20.97 -6.19 -41.84
CA GLY A 314 -22.25 -5.59 -41.50
C GLY A 314 -22.56 -5.53 -40.00
N SER A 315 -21.71 -6.12 -39.13
CA SER A 315 -21.88 -6.06 -37.67
C SER A 315 -21.54 -4.68 -37.11
N TYR A 316 -22.22 -4.31 -36.03
CA TYR A 316 -21.90 -3.12 -35.23
C TYR A 316 -21.00 -3.52 -34.07
N GLN A 317 -19.95 -2.76 -33.82
CA GLN A 317 -18.90 -3.09 -32.85
C GLN A 317 -18.71 -1.93 -31.88
N MET A 318 -18.37 -2.24 -30.63
CA MET A 318 -18.13 -1.26 -29.56
C MET A 318 -16.76 -0.57 -29.71
N TYR A 319 -16.57 0.13 -30.83
CA TYR A 319 -15.49 1.07 -31.04
C TYR A 319 -16.07 2.47 -31.16
N ASP A 320 -15.50 3.39 -30.39
CA ASP A 320 -15.83 4.80 -30.50
C ASP A 320 -14.69 5.56 -31.19
N TYR A 321 -14.97 6.00 -32.42
CA TYR A 321 -14.11 6.90 -33.19
C TYR A 321 -14.59 8.37 -33.13
N GLY A 322 -15.64 8.65 -32.36
CA GLY A 322 -16.35 9.93 -32.34
C GLY A 322 -15.56 11.13 -31.83
N PHE A 323 -14.39 10.89 -31.23
CA PHE A 323 -13.47 11.94 -30.78
C PHE A 323 -12.36 12.27 -31.80
N ARG A 324 -12.27 11.51 -32.90
CA ARG A 324 -11.33 11.78 -33.98
C ARG A 324 -11.79 12.94 -34.85
N ASP A 325 -10.82 13.58 -35.50
CA ASP A 325 -11.12 14.58 -36.52
C ASP A 325 -11.83 13.92 -37.70
N ALA A 326 -12.88 14.56 -38.23
CA ALA A 326 -13.59 14.06 -39.40
C ALA A 326 -12.69 14.05 -40.65
N ASP A 327 -11.70 14.95 -40.71
CA ASP A 327 -10.74 15.06 -41.80
C ASP A 327 -9.55 14.08 -41.64
N ASP A 328 -9.33 13.54 -40.43
CA ASP A 328 -8.35 12.49 -40.14
C ASP A 328 -8.94 11.36 -39.27
N PRO A 329 -9.90 10.58 -39.80
CA PRO A 329 -10.63 9.57 -39.03
C PRO A 329 -9.76 8.34 -38.68
N TYR A 330 -8.54 8.27 -39.22
CA TYR A 330 -7.62 7.14 -39.01
C TYR A 330 -6.68 7.36 -37.83
N GLN A 331 -6.48 8.60 -37.40
CA GLN A 331 -5.60 8.97 -36.28
C GLN A 331 -6.39 9.48 -35.07
N GLY A 332 -5.79 9.35 -33.89
CA GLY A 332 -6.34 9.87 -32.65
C GLY A 332 -7.07 8.82 -31.80
N PRO A 333 -7.85 9.27 -30.81
CA PRO A 333 -8.31 8.45 -29.70
C PRO A 333 -9.23 7.34 -30.19
N LEU A 334 -9.27 6.26 -29.42
CA LEU A 334 -10.14 5.11 -29.66
C LEU A 334 -10.58 4.51 -28.34
N LEU A 335 -11.89 4.45 -28.12
CA LEU A 335 -12.47 3.67 -27.02
C LEU A 335 -12.88 2.30 -27.55
N GLN A 336 -12.54 1.25 -26.82
CA GLN A 336 -12.98 -0.11 -27.13
C GLN A 336 -13.54 -0.80 -25.91
N THR A 337 -14.67 -1.46 -26.07
CA THR A 337 -15.26 -2.31 -25.02
C THR A 337 -15.28 -3.76 -25.45
N TRP A 338 -14.71 -4.61 -24.62
CA TRP A 338 -14.56 -6.04 -24.81
C TRP A 338 -15.35 -6.80 -23.75
N ASP A 339 -15.85 -7.97 -24.11
CA ASP A 339 -16.46 -8.91 -23.19
C ASP A 339 -15.44 -10.02 -22.90
N ALA A 340 -15.12 -10.24 -21.63
CA ALA A 340 -14.25 -11.32 -21.18
C ALA A 340 -14.85 -12.71 -21.44
N ASN A 341 -16.16 -12.79 -21.71
CA ASN A 341 -16.91 -14.00 -21.95
C ASN A 341 -16.76 -15.01 -20.80
N GLY A 342 -16.85 -14.50 -19.56
CA GLY A 342 -16.69 -15.27 -18.34
C GLY A 342 -15.25 -15.70 -18.03
N ALA A 343 -14.25 -15.03 -18.59
CA ALA A 343 -12.86 -15.29 -18.22
C ALA A 343 -12.59 -14.91 -16.76
N ASP A 344 -11.67 -15.65 -16.16
CA ASP A 344 -11.25 -15.43 -14.77
C ASP A 344 -10.36 -14.19 -14.65
N VAL A 345 -10.48 -13.46 -13.54
CA VAL A 345 -9.68 -12.26 -13.23
C VAL A 345 -8.18 -12.49 -13.34
N SER A 346 -7.69 -13.68 -12.97
CA SER A 346 -6.28 -14.06 -13.12
C SER A 346 -5.79 -14.05 -14.57
N SER A 347 -6.69 -14.18 -15.55
CA SER A 347 -6.40 -14.12 -16.98
C SER A 347 -6.73 -12.77 -17.62
N ALA A 348 -7.28 -11.82 -16.85
CA ALA A 348 -7.66 -10.48 -17.29
C ALA A 348 -6.77 -9.37 -16.72
N SER A 349 -6.06 -9.61 -15.62
CA SER A 349 -5.13 -8.66 -14.99
C SER A 349 -3.74 -8.71 -15.62
N GLY A 350 -3.22 -7.60 -16.14
CA GLY A 350 -1.87 -7.49 -16.73
C GLY A 350 -1.68 -8.25 -18.04
N VAL A 351 -2.62 -9.11 -18.42
CA VAL A 351 -2.65 -9.90 -19.66
C VAL A 351 -4.04 -9.82 -20.30
N TRP A 352 -4.14 -10.24 -21.56
CA TRP A 352 -5.42 -10.27 -22.28
C TRP A 352 -6.01 -11.69 -22.27
N PRO A 353 -7.29 -11.90 -21.88
CA PRO A 353 -7.86 -13.24 -21.89
C PRO A 353 -8.03 -13.77 -23.32
N SER A 354 -7.72 -15.04 -23.56
CA SER A 354 -7.94 -15.66 -24.89
C SER A 354 -9.42 -15.77 -25.27
N ALA A 355 -10.30 -15.83 -24.27
CA ALA A 355 -11.74 -15.86 -24.47
C ALA A 355 -12.35 -14.48 -24.76
N ALA A 356 -11.60 -13.40 -24.48
CA ALA A 356 -12.11 -12.04 -24.62
C ALA A 356 -12.39 -11.72 -26.09
N LYS A 357 -13.55 -11.11 -26.34
CA LYS A 357 -13.99 -10.74 -27.68
C LYS A 357 -14.47 -9.30 -27.70
N ILE A 358 -14.18 -8.62 -28.81
CA ILE A 358 -14.85 -7.36 -29.14
C ILE A 358 -16.33 -7.63 -29.26
N VAL A 359 -17.11 -6.84 -28.54
CA VAL A 359 -18.57 -6.94 -28.57
C VAL A 359 -19.09 -6.57 -29.96
N ARG A 360 -19.98 -7.43 -30.48
CA ARG A 360 -20.61 -7.31 -31.79
C ARG A 360 -22.12 -7.44 -31.66
N SER A 361 -22.86 -6.57 -32.33
CA SER A 361 -24.31 -6.61 -32.45
C SER A 361 -24.74 -6.64 -33.93
N ALA A 362 -25.87 -7.28 -34.21
CA ALA A 362 -26.50 -7.26 -35.54
C ALA A 362 -27.22 -5.94 -35.84
N THR A 363 -27.57 -5.17 -34.79
CA THR A 363 -28.30 -3.90 -34.93
C THR A 363 -27.61 -2.80 -34.10
N PRO A 364 -27.77 -1.52 -34.47
CA PRO A 364 -27.21 -0.41 -33.70
C PRO A 364 -27.94 -0.17 -32.37
N ASP A 365 -29.11 -0.78 -32.16
CA ASP A 365 -29.83 -0.76 -30.90
C ASP A 365 -29.51 -2.04 -30.10
N LEU A 366 -28.78 -1.86 -28.99
CA LEU A 366 -28.31 -2.92 -28.13
C LEU A 366 -29.42 -3.35 -27.17
N GLY A 367 -29.68 -4.66 -27.13
CA GLY A 367 -30.63 -5.29 -26.21
C GLY A 367 -30.12 -5.38 -24.77
N ALA A 368 -31.00 -5.83 -23.87
CA ALA A 368 -30.73 -5.92 -22.44
C ALA A 368 -29.55 -6.86 -22.09
N GLU A 369 -29.20 -7.80 -22.97
CA GLU A 369 -28.03 -8.65 -22.80
C GLU A 369 -26.72 -7.87 -22.70
N TYR A 370 -26.61 -6.72 -23.37
CA TYR A 370 -25.41 -5.87 -23.31
C TYR A 370 -25.40 -4.94 -22.09
N THR A 371 -26.58 -4.59 -21.57
CA THR A 371 -26.72 -3.93 -20.27
C THR A 371 -26.30 -4.88 -19.14
N ASN A 372 -26.81 -6.11 -19.18
CA ASN A 372 -26.54 -7.12 -18.15
C ASN A 372 -25.08 -7.57 -18.10
N SER A 373 -24.35 -7.50 -19.22
CA SER A 373 -22.90 -7.74 -19.24
C SER A 373 -22.07 -6.51 -18.87
N GLY A 374 -22.70 -5.34 -18.72
CA GLY A 374 -22.04 -4.08 -18.39
C GLY A 374 -21.40 -3.35 -19.58
N VAL A 375 -21.60 -3.86 -20.80
CA VAL A 375 -21.01 -3.30 -22.02
C VAL A 375 -21.56 -1.91 -22.32
N VAL A 376 -22.88 -1.72 -22.20
CA VAL A 376 -23.53 -0.43 -22.50
C VAL A 376 -22.98 0.64 -21.57
N ASP A 377 -23.00 0.37 -20.27
CA ASP A 377 -22.56 1.31 -19.23
C ASP A 377 -21.06 1.61 -19.36
N ALA A 378 -20.20 0.58 -19.47
CA ALA A 378 -18.76 0.78 -19.62
C ALA A 378 -18.38 1.65 -20.83
N HIS A 379 -19.04 1.42 -21.98
CA HIS A 379 -18.73 2.17 -23.20
C HIS A 379 -19.25 3.59 -23.16
N TRP A 380 -20.49 3.77 -22.68
CA TRP A 380 -21.09 5.08 -22.54
C TRP A 380 -20.34 5.93 -21.51
N ALA A 381 -20.04 5.39 -20.34
CA ALA A 381 -19.33 6.10 -19.28
C ALA A 381 -17.90 6.46 -19.71
N ALA A 382 -17.18 5.55 -20.37
CA ALA A 382 -15.85 5.87 -20.89
C ALA A 382 -15.85 7.02 -21.91
N ASN A 383 -16.91 7.13 -22.73
CA ASN A 383 -17.13 8.30 -23.59
C ASN A 383 -17.30 9.59 -22.76
N LYS A 384 -18.11 9.54 -21.69
CA LYS A 384 -18.31 10.69 -20.79
C LYS A 384 -17.02 11.13 -20.10
N VAL A 385 -16.23 10.18 -19.60
CA VAL A 385 -14.95 10.46 -18.96
C VAL A 385 -13.99 11.15 -19.93
N TYR A 386 -13.83 10.61 -21.14
CA TYR A 386 -12.96 11.24 -22.14
C TYR A 386 -13.45 12.67 -22.47
N GLY A 387 -14.78 12.83 -22.68
CA GLY A 387 -15.40 14.12 -22.94
C GLY A 387 -15.12 15.13 -21.82
N TYR A 388 -15.31 14.73 -20.56
CA TYR A 388 -15.06 15.57 -19.40
C TYR A 388 -13.62 16.10 -19.36
N TYR A 389 -12.63 15.21 -19.45
CA TYR A 389 -11.22 15.61 -19.42
C TYR A 389 -10.83 16.51 -20.59
N LYS A 390 -11.38 16.26 -21.78
CA LYS A 390 -11.15 17.07 -22.98
C LYS A 390 -11.80 18.44 -22.89
N ASP A 391 -13.06 18.51 -22.50
CA ASP A 391 -13.85 19.75 -22.56
C ASP A 391 -13.48 20.69 -21.41
N HIS A 392 -13.27 20.17 -20.21
CA HIS A 392 -12.90 20.96 -19.04
C HIS A 392 -11.41 21.34 -19.06
N PHE A 393 -10.51 20.42 -19.40
CA PHE A 393 -9.08 20.64 -19.23
C PHE A 393 -8.28 20.74 -20.53
N GLY A 394 -8.88 20.40 -21.67
CA GLY A 394 -8.17 20.27 -22.94
C GLY A 394 -7.22 19.08 -22.97
N ARG A 395 -7.41 18.09 -22.07
CA ARG A 395 -6.56 16.89 -22.00
C ARG A 395 -6.84 15.99 -23.20
N LYS A 396 -5.79 15.38 -23.74
CA LYS A 396 -5.88 14.45 -24.86
C LYS A 396 -5.93 13.00 -24.37
N GLY A 397 -7.11 12.49 -24.04
CA GLY A 397 -7.29 11.14 -23.51
C GLY A 397 -6.67 10.93 -22.13
N LEU A 398 -6.47 9.67 -21.76
CA LEU A 398 -5.96 9.31 -20.42
C LEU A 398 -4.46 9.52 -20.28
N ASP A 399 -3.70 9.45 -21.37
CA ASP A 399 -2.24 9.57 -21.41
C ASP A 399 -1.72 10.97 -21.82
N ASP A 400 -2.62 11.93 -22.02
CA ASP A 400 -2.36 13.25 -22.61
C ASP A 400 -1.82 13.21 -24.05
N ASN A 401 -2.02 12.09 -24.75
CA ASN A 401 -1.56 11.85 -26.12
C ASN A 401 -2.63 11.19 -27.01
N ASP A 402 -3.90 11.22 -26.60
CA ASP A 402 -5.02 10.56 -27.29
C ASP A 402 -4.78 9.07 -27.56
N GLY A 403 -4.14 8.40 -26.60
CA GLY A 403 -3.92 6.95 -26.64
C GLY A 403 -5.21 6.14 -26.67
N TYR A 404 -5.07 4.85 -26.97
CA TYR A 404 -6.19 3.92 -26.97
C TYR A 404 -6.63 3.59 -25.55
N MET A 405 -7.94 3.46 -25.39
CA MET A 405 -8.60 3.23 -24.10
C MET A 405 -9.42 1.95 -24.20
N TYR A 406 -9.11 1.00 -23.33
CA TYR A 406 -9.67 -0.33 -23.36
C TYR A 406 -10.45 -0.61 -22.09
N SER A 407 -11.70 -1.04 -22.25
CA SER A 407 -12.54 -1.60 -21.19
C SER A 407 -12.76 -3.09 -21.46
N ILE A 408 -12.61 -3.92 -20.43
CA ILE A 408 -13.05 -5.32 -20.46
C ILE A 408 -14.08 -5.55 -19.36
N VAL A 409 -15.26 -6.07 -19.74
CA VAL A 409 -16.38 -6.35 -18.83
C VAL A 409 -16.65 -7.85 -18.74
N GLY A 410 -17.54 -8.26 -17.83
CA GLY A 410 -17.94 -9.66 -17.69
C GLY A 410 -16.84 -10.57 -17.12
N VAL A 411 -15.86 -9.99 -16.44
CA VAL A 411 -14.80 -10.73 -15.75
C VAL A 411 -15.38 -11.43 -14.52
N THR A 412 -14.95 -12.67 -14.30
CA THR A 412 -15.42 -13.50 -13.19
C THR A 412 -14.27 -13.85 -12.26
N ALA A 413 -14.59 -14.30 -11.06
CA ALA A 413 -13.66 -14.98 -10.19
C ALA A 413 -14.17 -16.41 -10.03
N ASN A 414 -13.39 -17.39 -10.49
CA ASN A 414 -13.76 -18.81 -10.47
C ASN A 414 -15.01 -19.19 -11.29
N GLY A 415 -15.34 -18.40 -12.31
CA GLY A 415 -16.63 -18.52 -13.01
C GLY A 415 -17.83 -18.03 -12.21
N GLY A 416 -17.62 -17.53 -10.98
CA GLY A 416 -18.60 -16.87 -10.12
C GLY A 416 -18.56 -15.35 -10.23
N SER A 417 -19.10 -14.67 -9.22
CA SER A 417 -19.06 -13.21 -9.14
C SER A 417 -17.64 -12.72 -8.96
N PHE A 418 -17.31 -11.59 -9.59
CA PHE A 418 -16.14 -10.79 -9.25
C PHE A 418 -16.67 -9.41 -8.90
N ASP A 419 -16.68 -9.09 -7.61
CA ASP A 419 -17.25 -7.86 -7.08
C ASP A 419 -16.18 -6.77 -6.93
N ASN A 420 -15.51 -6.47 -8.04
CA ASN A 420 -14.48 -5.43 -8.09
C ASN A 420 -14.29 -4.87 -9.51
N ALA A 421 -13.65 -3.70 -9.58
CA ALA A 421 -13.09 -3.12 -10.79
C ALA A 421 -11.65 -2.66 -10.53
N PHE A 422 -10.84 -2.57 -11.58
CA PHE A 422 -9.49 -2.02 -11.45
C PHE A 422 -8.91 -1.52 -12.78
N TRP A 423 -8.01 -0.55 -12.68
CA TRP A 423 -7.03 -0.20 -13.71
C TRP A 423 -5.77 -1.04 -13.54
N ASP A 424 -5.38 -1.76 -14.59
CA ASP A 424 -4.23 -2.68 -14.53
C ASP A 424 -2.89 -2.08 -15.03
N GLY A 425 -2.91 -0.80 -15.41
CA GLY A 425 -1.81 -0.11 -16.09
C GLY A 425 -1.99 0.03 -17.61
N THR A 426 -2.95 -0.69 -18.21
CA THR A 426 -3.19 -0.70 -19.66
C THR A 426 -4.68 -0.66 -20.05
N LYS A 427 -5.55 -1.22 -19.22
CA LYS A 427 -7.00 -1.31 -19.46
C LYS A 427 -7.78 -1.28 -18.16
N MET A 428 -9.04 -0.85 -18.26
CA MET A 428 -10.01 -0.96 -17.18
C MET A 428 -10.67 -2.34 -17.21
N VAL A 429 -10.73 -3.00 -16.05
CA VAL A 429 -11.27 -4.34 -15.86
C VAL A 429 -12.47 -4.26 -14.94
N TYR A 430 -13.64 -4.71 -15.41
CA TYR A 430 -14.88 -4.66 -14.65
C TYR A 430 -15.38 -6.09 -14.38
N GLY A 431 -15.60 -6.36 -13.10
CA GLY A 431 -16.24 -7.57 -12.66
C GLY A 431 -17.70 -7.64 -13.10
N LYS A 432 -18.12 -8.87 -13.44
CA LYS A 432 -19.47 -9.19 -13.87
C LYS A 432 -20.51 -8.90 -12.78
N GLY A 433 -20.10 -8.91 -11.51
CA GLY A 433 -21.02 -8.97 -10.38
C GLY A 433 -21.84 -10.27 -10.36
N GLY A 434 -22.87 -10.29 -9.52
CA GLY A 434 -23.73 -11.43 -9.26
C GLY A 434 -24.32 -11.40 -7.85
N GLY A 435 -25.53 -11.95 -7.68
CA GLY A 435 -26.22 -11.91 -6.39
C GLY A 435 -26.63 -10.49 -6.01
N ASP A 436 -25.98 -9.94 -4.98
CA ASP A 436 -26.27 -8.61 -4.43
C ASP A 436 -25.67 -7.46 -5.25
N TYR A 437 -24.70 -7.74 -6.13
CA TYR A 437 -24.05 -6.75 -6.97
C TYR A 437 -24.41 -6.89 -8.46
N ARG A 438 -24.50 -5.75 -9.12
CA ARG A 438 -24.52 -5.57 -10.58
C ARG A 438 -23.08 -5.66 -11.10
N THR A 439 -22.94 -5.62 -12.42
CA THR A 439 -21.63 -5.39 -13.05
C THR A 439 -21.01 -4.10 -12.53
N PHE A 440 -19.70 -4.10 -12.27
CA PHE A 440 -19.03 -2.94 -11.68
C PHE A 440 -18.92 -1.74 -12.64
N SER A 441 -19.19 -1.95 -13.93
CA SER A 441 -19.36 -0.85 -14.88
C SER A 441 -20.74 -0.18 -14.82
N ALA A 442 -21.68 -0.68 -14.02
CA ALA A 442 -23.04 -0.14 -13.93
C ALA A 442 -23.09 1.24 -13.28
N ASP A 443 -22.10 1.57 -12.46
CA ASP A 443 -21.95 2.88 -11.84
C ASP A 443 -20.95 3.72 -12.65
N THR A 444 -21.32 4.96 -12.96
CA THR A 444 -20.48 5.83 -13.81
C THR A 444 -19.31 6.38 -13.01
N ASP A 445 -19.44 6.53 -11.69
CA ASP A 445 -18.33 6.98 -10.85
C ASP A 445 -17.20 5.93 -10.80
N VAL A 446 -17.52 4.63 -10.85
CA VAL A 446 -16.54 3.53 -10.91
C VAL A 446 -15.76 3.64 -12.20
N VAL A 447 -16.43 3.78 -13.34
CA VAL A 447 -15.76 3.94 -14.63
C VAL A 447 -14.90 5.20 -14.66
N GLY A 448 -15.38 6.31 -14.07
CA GLY A 448 -14.62 7.55 -13.93
C GLY A 448 -13.41 7.42 -13.01
N HIS A 449 -13.54 6.67 -11.92
CA HIS A 449 -12.49 6.35 -10.96
C HIS A 449 -11.37 5.54 -11.64
N GLU A 450 -11.71 4.43 -12.30
CA GLU A 450 -10.72 3.57 -12.95
C GLU A 450 -9.96 4.29 -14.08
N MET A 451 -10.66 5.11 -14.86
CA MET A 451 -10.01 5.91 -15.90
C MET A 451 -9.17 7.06 -15.32
N THR A 452 -9.51 7.57 -14.13
CA THR A 452 -8.73 8.61 -13.46
C THR A 452 -7.42 8.07 -12.88
N HIS A 453 -7.35 6.79 -12.50
CA HIS A 453 -6.06 6.16 -12.19
C HIS A 453 -5.05 6.29 -13.34
N ALA A 454 -5.49 6.08 -14.59
CA ALA A 454 -4.64 6.28 -15.76
C ALA A 454 -4.22 7.75 -15.92
N VAL A 455 -5.12 8.70 -15.66
CA VAL A 455 -4.77 10.14 -15.64
C VAL A 455 -3.71 10.43 -14.59
N THR A 456 -3.83 9.87 -13.38
CA THR A 456 -2.84 9.99 -12.31
C THR A 456 -1.51 9.39 -12.73
N GLN A 457 -1.48 8.18 -13.29
CA GLN A 457 -0.28 7.51 -13.80
C GLN A 457 0.46 8.36 -14.85
N HIS A 458 -0.28 8.97 -15.78
CA HIS A 458 0.28 9.83 -16.83
C HIS A 458 0.40 11.31 -16.43
N SER A 459 0.41 11.61 -15.12
CA SER A 459 0.61 12.96 -14.60
C SER A 459 1.54 12.98 -13.38
N ALA A 460 0.99 12.96 -12.16
CA ALA A 460 1.76 12.95 -10.92
C ALA A 460 2.47 11.61 -10.68
N ASN A 461 1.91 10.53 -11.23
CA ASN A 461 2.32 9.15 -11.04
C ASN A 461 2.48 8.80 -9.56
N LEU A 462 1.48 9.16 -8.74
CA LEU A 462 1.43 8.89 -7.31
C LEU A 462 1.65 7.39 -7.07
N VAL A 463 2.73 7.05 -6.37
CA VAL A 463 3.04 5.67 -5.96
C VAL A 463 1.86 5.15 -5.15
N TYR A 464 1.38 3.97 -5.51
CA TYR A 464 0.15 3.39 -4.99
C TYR A 464 0.35 2.71 -3.63
N ALA A 465 0.94 3.46 -2.68
CA ALA A 465 1.23 3.00 -1.34
C ALA A 465 1.18 4.15 -0.32
N GLY A 466 0.72 3.86 0.90
CA GLY A 466 0.60 4.82 1.99
C GLY A 466 -0.21 6.08 1.61
N GLN A 467 0.22 7.25 2.08
CA GLN A 467 -0.48 8.52 1.80
C GLN A 467 -0.51 8.90 0.31
N SER A 468 0.54 8.57 -0.45
CA SER A 468 0.56 8.82 -1.90
C SER A 468 -0.50 7.96 -2.60
N GLY A 469 -0.63 6.69 -2.21
CA GLY A 469 -1.68 5.82 -2.72
C GLY A 469 -3.07 6.27 -2.28
N ALA A 470 -3.23 6.71 -1.03
CA ALA A 470 -4.49 7.28 -0.55
C ALA A 470 -4.89 8.57 -1.30
N MET A 471 -3.91 9.37 -1.74
CA MET A 471 -4.17 10.50 -2.63
C MET A 471 -4.51 10.07 -4.06
N ASN A 472 -3.91 8.98 -4.56
CA ASN A 472 -4.25 8.40 -5.85
C ASN A 472 -5.75 8.00 -5.86
N GLU A 473 -6.16 7.24 -4.85
CA GLU A 473 -7.56 6.89 -4.58
C GLU A 473 -8.45 8.13 -4.46
N ALA A 474 -8.06 9.09 -3.62
CA ALA A 474 -8.85 10.28 -3.37
C ALA A 474 -9.12 11.12 -4.63
N ILE A 475 -8.15 11.19 -5.54
CA ILE A 475 -8.29 11.92 -6.79
C ILE A 475 -9.18 11.14 -7.79
N SER A 476 -9.05 9.80 -7.81
CA SER A 476 -9.94 8.95 -8.60
C SER A 476 -11.39 9.02 -8.11
N ASP A 477 -11.62 8.97 -6.80
CA ASP A 477 -12.93 9.18 -6.17
C ASP A 477 -13.51 10.56 -6.50
N TYR A 478 -12.71 11.63 -6.36
CA TYR A 478 -13.14 13.00 -6.63
C TYR A 478 -13.59 13.19 -8.09
N PHE A 479 -12.78 12.76 -9.07
CA PHE A 479 -13.13 12.92 -10.48
C PHE A 479 -14.17 11.91 -10.95
N GLY A 480 -14.18 10.68 -10.41
CA GLY A 480 -15.24 9.71 -10.65
C GLY A 480 -16.60 10.29 -10.31
N ASN A 481 -16.75 10.80 -9.08
CA ASN A 481 -17.96 11.49 -8.64
C ASN A 481 -18.27 12.74 -9.47
N ALA A 482 -17.27 13.59 -9.76
CA ALA A 482 -17.49 14.81 -10.54
C ALA A 482 -18.07 14.52 -11.93
N ILE A 483 -17.57 13.46 -12.58
CA ILE A 483 -18.02 13.00 -13.90
C ILE A 483 -19.40 12.37 -13.81
N ASP A 484 -19.68 11.57 -12.78
CA ASP A 484 -21.00 10.96 -12.57
C ASP A 484 -22.09 12.04 -12.44
N LEU A 485 -21.89 13.02 -11.55
CA LEU A 485 -22.85 14.10 -11.32
C LEU A 485 -23.12 14.90 -12.60
N GLU A 486 -22.08 15.20 -13.40
CA GLU A 486 -22.25 15.89 -14.68
C GLU A 486 -22.98 15.01 -15.71
N ALA A 487 -22.58 13.74 -15.84
CA ALA A 487 -23.11 12.82 -16.83
C ALA A 487 -24.58 12.46 -16.58
N ASN A 488 -24.99 12.40 -15.31
CA ASN A 488 -26.37 12.13 -14.89
C ASN A 488 -27.19 13.39 -14.61
N GLY A 489 -26.56 14.57 -14.59
CA GLY A 489 -27.22 15.84 -14.26
C GLY A 489 -27.70 15.92 -12.81
N GLN A 490 -27.01 15.24 -11.89
CA GLN A 490 -27.33 15.23 -10.47
C GLN A 490 -26.76 16.49 -9.79
N SER A 491 -27.57 17.10 -8.93
CA SER A 491 -27.14 18.29 -8.19
C SER A 491 -26.19 17.88 -7.07
N MET A 492 -25.13 18.68 -6.87
CA MET A 492 -24.26 18.60 -5.70
C MET A 492 -25.00 18.91 -4.38
N ASP A 493 -26.16 19.55 -4.42
CA ASP A 493 -27.00 19.77 -3.23
C ASP A 493 -27.78 18.50 -2.79
N ASP A 494 -27.79 17.45 -3.62
CA ASP A 494 -28.44 16.20 -3.28
C ASP A 494 -27.70 15.53 -2.11
N PRO A 495 -28.39 15.08 -1.04
CA PRO A 495 -27.73 14.43 0.09
C PRO A 495 -26.92 13.19 -0.32
N ASP A 496 -27.24 12.55 -1.43
CA ASP A 496 -26.59 11.32 -1.91
C ASP A 496 -25.54 11.62 -3.00
N SER A 497 -25.30 12.89 -3.34
CA SER A 497 -24.34 13.29 -4.39
C SER A 497 -22.87 13.06 -4.05
N GLY A 498 -22.55 12.75 -2.79
CA GLY A 498 -21.18 12.42 -2.36
C GLY A 498 -20.92 10.91 -2.28
N LEU A 499 -21.91 10.07 -2.56
CA LEU A 499 -21.75 8.62 -2.52
C LEU A 499 -20.86 8.14 -3.67
N LEU A 500 -20.25 6.97 -3.45
CA LEU A 500 -19.43 6.29 -4.43
C LEU A 500 -19.83 4.82 -4.56
N GLY A 501 -20.09 4.36 -5.78
CA GLY A 501 -20.49 2.98 -6.06
C GLY A 501 -21.92 2.66 -5.60
N GLU A 502 -22.75 3.65 -5.36
CA GLU A 502 -24.11 3.51 -4.83
C GLU A 502 -25.08 2.82 -5.79
N ASP A 503 -24.77 2.83 -7.09
CA ASP A 503 -25.57 2.22 -8.14
C ASP A 503 -25.18 0.75 -8.40
N LEU A 504 -24.29 0.16 -7.60
CA LEU A 504 -23.81 -1.21 -7.79
C LEU A 504 -24.74 -2.29 -7.25
N CYS A 505 -25.64 -2.00 -6.32
CA CYS A 505 -26.40 -3.04 -5.63
C CYS A 505 -27.73 -3.35 -6.32
N THR A 506 -28.12 -4.62 -6.29
CA THR A 506 -29.36 -5.10 -6.92
C THR A 506 -30.58 -4.95 -6.02
N THR A 507 -30.41 -4.97 -4.69
CA THR A 507 -31.51 -5.09 -3.73
C THR A 507 -31.60 -3.97 -2.68
N VAL A 508 -30.52 -3.23 -2.44
CA VAL A 508 -30.49 -2.15 -1.44
C VAL A 508 -30.45 -0.77 -2.10
N GLY A 509 -30.86 0.26 -1.35
CA GLY A 509 -30.85 1.64 -1.84
C GLY A 509 -29.44 2.26 -1.85
N PRO A 510 -29.23 3.38 -2.57
CA PRO A 510 -27.92 3.99 -2.82
C PRO A 510 -27.02 4.12 -1.58
N ARG A 511 -27.48 4.80 -0.54
CA ARG A 511 -26.69 5.00 0.68
C ARG A 511 -26.33 3.71 1.44
N ALA A 512 -27.12 2.66 1.32
CA ALA A 512 -26.79 1.36 1.90
C ALA A 512 -25.85 0.53 1.00
N CYS A 513 -25.79 0.87 -0.29
CA CYS A 513 -24.90 0.24 -1.25
C CYS A 513 -23.50 0.87 -1.29
N ALA A 514 -23.44 2.19 -1.18
CA ALA A 514 -22.24 2.98 -1.39
C ALA A 514 -21.03 2.43 -0.62
N LEU A 515 -19.91 2.29 -1.33
CA LEU A 515 -18.66 1.79 -0.74
C LEU A 515 -17.93 2.88 0.05
N ARG A 516 -18.07 4.14 -0.37
CA ARG A 516 -17.48 5.33 0.26
C ARG A 516 -18.45 6.51 0.16
N ASP A 517 -18.24 7.51 1.02
CA ASP A 517 -18.98 8.77 1.00
C ASP A 517 -17.98 9.93 1.16
N LEU A 518 -17.89 10.78 0.15
CA LEU A 518 -17.04 11.97 0.14
C LEU A 518 -17.44 13.00 1.21
N ASN A 519 -18.67 12.90 1.72
CA ASN A 519 -19.25 13.79 2.72
C ASN A 519 -19.24 13.16 4.14
N ASP A 520 -18.44 12.13 4.38
CA ASP A 520 -18.33 11.42 5.67
C ASP A 520 -17.68 12.24 6.80
N GLY A 521 -17.04 13.36 6.47
CA GLY A 521 -16.33 14.23 7.40
C GLY A 521 -15.06 13.60 7.99
N ALA A 522 -14.43 12.65 7.29
CA ALA A 522 -13.25 11.95 7.76
C ALA A 522 -12.08 12.90 8.02
N THR A 523 -11.47 12.81 9.21
CA THR A 523 -10.32 13.65 9.57
C THR A 523 -9.11 12.80 9.92
N THR A 524 -7.91 13.36 9.72
CA THR A 524 -6.66 12.72 10.13
C THR A 524 -6.67 12.27 11.60
N SER A 525 -7.20 13.08 12.53
CA SER A 525 -7.19 12.77 13.96
C SER A 525 -8.15 11.64 14.38
N LYS A 526 -9.28 11.50 13.67
CA LYS A 526 -10.38 10.58 14.04
C LYS A 526 -10.47 9.34 13.16
N ASN A 527 -10.05 9.44 11.90
CA ASN A 527 -10.31 8.41 10.89
C ASN A 527 -9.04 7.81 10.31
N PHE A 528 -7.88 8.47 10.44
CA PHE A 528 -6.64 7.89 9.92
C PHE A 528 -6.34 6.54 10.57
N LEU A 529 -6.13 5.54 9.72
CA LEU A 529 -5.72 4.19 10.10
C LEU A 529 -4.31 3.95 9.62
N GLY A 530 -3.39 3.78 10.58
CA GLY A 530 -2.02 3.40 10.30
C GLY A 530 -1.91 1.90 10.07
N VAL A 531 -1.71 1.52 8.82
CA VAL A 531 -1.67 0.13 8.35
C VAL A 531 -0.29 -0.15 7.75
N SER A 532 0.20 -1.37 7.94
CA SER A 532 1.43 -1.81 7.27
C SER A 532 1.21 -1.92 5.76
N TYR A 533 2.27 -1.85 4.94
CA TYR A 533 2.15 -2.00 3.47
C TYR A 533 1.52 -3.33 3.01
N ARG A 534 1.39 -4.32 3.91
CA ARG A 534 0.67 -5.57 3.65
C ARG A 534 -0.85 -5.37 3.62
N GLY A 535 -1.40 -4.50 4.47
CA GLY A 535 -2.82 -4.22 4.52
C GLY A 535 -3.14 -3.04 3.60
N ASP A 536 -3.92 -3.29 2.55
CA ASP A 536 -4.41 -2.24 1.65
C ASP A 536 -3.31 -1.28 1.14
N ASN A 537 -2.14 -1.83 0.79
CA ASN A 537 -0.94 -1.07 0.41
C ASN A 537 -0.55 0.07 1.39
N GLY A 538 -0.82 -0.08 2.69
CA GLY A 538 -0.64 0.98 3.68
C GLY A 538 -1.88 1.87 3.87
N GLY A 539 -3.07 1.31 3.63
CA GLY A 539 -4.37 1.95 3.84
C GLY A 539 -4.73 2.98 2.77
N VAL A 540 -4.55 2.66 1.49
CA VAL A 540 -4.84 3.58 0.39
C VAL A 540 -6.35 3.88 0.29
N HIS A 541 -7.22 2.88 0.36
CA HIS A 541 -8.68 3.07 0.36
C HIS A 541 -9.19 3.53 1.73
N LEU A 542 -8.53 3.06 2.79
CA LEU A 542 -8.89 3.41 4.17
C LEU A 542 -8.78 4.90 4.50
N ASN A 543 -7.78 5.56 3.91
CA ASN A 543 -7.44 6.93 4.23
C ASN A 543 -7.83 7.91 3.12
N SER A 544 -8.38 7.44 1.99
CA SER A 544 -8.68 8.28 0.82
C SER A 544 -9.72 9.36 1.11
N THR A 545 -10.80 9.02 1.85
CA THR A 545 -11.90 9.96 2.17
C THR A 545 -11.46 11.18 2.99
N ILE A 546 -10.32 11.09 3.68
CA ILE A 546 -9.72 12.25 4.37
C ILE A 546 -9.32 13.33 3.36
N PHE A 547 -8.70 12.94 2.25
CA PHE A 547 -8.25 13.88 1.21
C PHE A 547 -9.36 14.20 0.22
N SER A 548 -10.11 13.20 -0.26
CA SER A 548 -11.22 13.42 -1.21
C SER A 548 -12.36 14.19 -0.58
N GLY A 549 -12.64 14.00 0.72
CA GLY A 549 -13.60 14.83 1.46
C GLY A 549 -13.18 16.30 1.55
N ALA A 550 -11.89 16.58 1.75
CA ALA A 550 -11.39 17.96 1.69
C ALA A 550 -11.55 18.58 0.29
N LEU A 551 -11.39 17.78 -0.77
CA LEU A 551 -11.64 18.23 -2.14
C LEU A 551 -13.14 18.44 -2.40
N TRP A 552 -13.99 17.55 -1.88
CA TRP A 552 -15.44 17.63 -1.96
C TRP A 552 -15.98 18.90 -1.29
N ASP A 553 -15.57 19.18 -0.05
CA ASP A 553 -15.90 20.42 0.68
C ASP A 553 -15.48 21.65 -0.13
N MET A 554 -14.29 21.61 -0.72
CA MET A 554 -13.81 22.69 -1.60
C MET A 554 -14.71 22.85 -2.84
N ARG A 555 -15.14 21.74 -3.46
CA ARG A 555 -15.98 21.74 -4.66
C ARG A 555 -17.40 22.25 -4.37
N GLN A 556 -17.98 21.86 -3.25
CA GLN A 556 -19.27 22.38 -2.74
C GLN A 556 -19.22 23.90 -2.56
N ASP A 557 -18.17 24.40 -1.91
CA ASP A 557 -18.07 25.83 -1.57
C ASP A 557 -17.62 26.74 -2.73
N LEU A 558 -16.87 26.20 -3.71
CA LEU A 558 -16.36 26.97 -4.85
C LEU A 558 -17.17 26.78 -6.15
N GLY A 559 -17.93 25.68 -6.24
CA GLY A 559 -18.50 25.16 -7.47
C GLY A 559 -17.51 24.31 -8.28
N GLY A 560 -18.05 23.31 -9.01
CA GLY A 560 -17.28 22.37 -9.84
C GLY A 560 -16.33 23.06 -10.82
N ASP A 561 -16.82 24.01 -11.61
CA ASP A 561 -16.03 24.72 -12.65
C ASP A 561 -14.68 25.24 -12.16
N LEU A 562 -14.61 25.79 -10.94
CA LEU A 562 -13.37 26.33 -10.38
C LEU A 562 -12.58 25.25 -9.63
N ALA A 563 -13.25 24.47 -8.79
CA ALA A 563 -12.59 23.45 -7.98
C ALA A 563 -11.92 22.38 -8.85
N ASP A 564 -12.60 21.91 -9.89
CA ASP A 564 -12.12 20.85 -10.79
C ASP A 564 -10.86 21.32 -11.55
N GLN A 565 -10.79 22.60 -11.94
CA GLN A 565 -9.59 23.23 -12.53
C GLN A 565 -8.42 23.30 -11.54
N ILE A 566 -8.69 23.61 -10.27
CA ILE A 566 -7.67 23.66 -9.21
C ILE A 566 -7.10 22.26 -8.98
N VAL A 567 -7.96 21.24 -8.81
CA VAL A 567 -7.53 19.85 -8.56
C VAL A 567 -6.74 19.30 -9.73
N TYR A 568 -7.25 19.46 -10.96
CA TYR A 568 -6.54 18.99 -12.16
C TYR A 568 -5.18 19.68 -12.32
N ARG A 569 -5.12 21.00 -12.05
CA ARG A 569 -3.86 21.74 -12.12
C ARG A 569 -2.87 21.29 -11.03
N ALA A 570 -3.34 21.01 -9.81
CA ALA A 570 -2.51 20.49 -8.74
C ALA A 570 -1.89 19.13 -9.11
N LEU A 571 -2.72 18.19 -9.57
CA LEU A 571 -2.30 16.86 -10.03
C LEU A 571 -1.25 16.95 -11.15
N THR A 572 -1.55 17.71 -12.21
CA THR A 572 -0.72 17.70 -13.42
C THR A 572 0.56 18.53 -13.34
N ALA A 573 0.61 19.55 -12.47
CA ALA A 573 1.68 20.55 -12.48
C ALA A 573 2.38 20.83 -11.14
N TYR A 574 1.88 20.24 -10.05
CA TYR A 574 2.47 20.41 -8.72
C TYR A 574 2.86 19.10 -8.07
N MET A 575 2.01 18.08 -8.19
CA MET A 575 2.20 16.80 -7.51
C MET A 575 3.26 15.90 -8.16
N THR A 576 3.93 15.12 -7.33
CA THR A 576 4.99 14.15 -7.67
C THR A 576 4.79 12.80 -6.98
N PRO A 577 5.48 11.73 -7.41
CA PRO A 577 5.11 10.36 -7.06
C PRO A 577 5.07 9.99 -5.58
N LEU A 578 5.73 10.75 -4.70
CA LEU A 578 5.84 10.45 -3.27
C LEU A 578 5.13 11.49 -2.38
N ASP A 579 4.35 12.39 -2.98
CA ASP A 579 3.65 13.42 -2.23
C ASP A 579 2.60 12.80 -1.29
N GLY A 580 2.61 13.22 -0.02
CA GLY A 580 1.60 12.87 0.98
C GLY A 580 0.56 13.97 1.16
N PHE A 581 -0.31 13.83 2.16
CA PHE A 581 -1.46 14.74 2.34
C PHE A 581 -1.06 16.21 2.47
N THR A 582 0.05 16.50 3.16
CA THR A 582 0.53 17.88 3.35
C THR A 582 1.09 18.50 2.07
N GLU A 583 1.81 17.72 1.27
CA GLU A 583 2.33 18.10 -0.04
C GLU A 583 1.16 18.29 -1.02
N GLY A 584 0.18 17.39 -1.00
CA GLY A 584 -1.05 17.49 -1.78
C GLY A 584 -1.86 18.75 -1.46
N ARG A 585 -2.04 19.08 -0.18
CA ARG A 585 -2.64 20.35 0.25
C ARG A 585 -1.86 21.54 -0.30
N ALA A 586 -0.53 21.52 -0.19
CA ALA A 586 0.32 22.61 -0.67
C ALA A 586 0.20 22.78 -2.19
N ALA A 587 0.14 21.68 -2.93
CA ALA A 587 -0.10 21.65 -4.38
C ALA A 587 -1.44 22.28 -4.76
N VAL A 588 -2.53 21.93 -4.05
CA VAL A 588 -3.87 22.48 -4.31
C VAL A 588 -3.93 23.99 -4.00
N ILE A 589 -3.36 24.42 -2.87
CA ILE A 589 -3.26 25.85 -2.52
C ILE A 589 -2.47 26.62 -3.58
N ALA A 590 -1.33 26.08 -4.01
CA ALA A 590 -0.47 26.72 -5.00
C ALA A 590 -1.12 26.78 -6.39
N ALA A 591 -1.83 25.73 -6.80
CA ALA A 591 -2.62 25.72 -8.04
C ALA A 591 -3.73 26.78 -8.00
N ALA A 592 -4.45 26.91 -6.88
CA ALA A 592 -5.47 27.94 -6.70
C ALA A 592 -4.89 29.36 -6.81
N GLN A 593 -3.74 29.61 -6.17
CA GLN A 593 -3.03 30.87 -6.29
C GLN A 593 -2.60 31.17 -7.75
N GLU A 594 -2.09 30.16 -8.47
CA GLU A 594 -1.69 30.28 -9.87
C GLU A 594 -2.87 30.58 -10.81
N LEU A 595 -4.05 30.07 -10.47
CA LEU A 595 -5.30 30.33 -11.19
C LEU A 595 -5.92 31.68 -10.84
N GLY A 596 -5.33 32.43 -9.89
CA GLY A 596 -5.75 33.78 -9.56
C GLY A 596 -7.03 33.85 -8.74
N VAL A 597 -7.34 32.82 -7.94
CA VAL A 597 -8.51 32.85 -7.06
C VAL A 597 -8.45 34.04 -6.09
N THR A 598 -9.62 34.56 -5.73
CA THR A 598 -9.72 35.66 -4.76
C THR A 598 -9.23 35.23 -3.38
N LYS A 599 -8.90 36.19 -2.51
CA LYS A 599 -8.53 35.92 -1.11
C LYS A 599 -9.61 35.13 -0.35
N ALA A 600 -10.89 35.37 -0.66
CA ALA A 600 -12.01 34.66 -0.06
C ALA A 600 -12.06 33.20 -0.51
N GLN A 601 -11.91 32.95 -1.81
CA GLN A 601 -11.83 31.58 -2.36
C GLN A 601 -10.60 30.83 -1.83
N LEU A 602 -9.43 31.49 -1.75
CA LEU A 602 -8.24 30.87 -1.16
C LEU A 602 -8.44 30.48 0.32
N LYS A 603 -9.25 31.24 1.07
CA LYS A 603 -9.63 30.90 2.45
C LYS A 603 -10.52 29.66 2.49
N ILE A 604 -11.41 29.47 1.50
CA ILE A 604 -12.22 28.26 1.36
C ILE A 604 -11.28 27.07 1.13
N VAL A 605 -10.41 27.14 0.12
CA VAL A 605 -9.42 26.08 -0.17
C VAL A 605 -8.67 25.68 1.10
N LYS A 606 -8.09 26.65 1.83
CA LYS A 606 -7.35 26.35 3.07
C LYS A 606 -8.22 25.72 4.15
N ARG A 607 -9.45 26.22 4.33
CA ARG A 607 -10.40 25.73 5.34
C ARG A 607 -10.79 24.28 5.08
N SER A 608 -11.03 23.88 3.84
CA SER A 608 -11.45 22.51 3.51
C SER A 608 -10.39 21.50 3.97
N PHE A 609 -9.10 21.75 3.71
CA PHE A 609 -8.04 20.89 4.24
C PHE A 609 -7.85 20.99 5.77
N ASP A 610 -8.00 22.19 6.35
CA ASP A 610 -7.93 22.36 7.82
C ASP A 610 -9.04 21.57 8.54
N ALA A 611 -10.25 21.52 7.98
CA ALA A 611 -11.40 20.82 8.55
C ALA A 611 -11.17 19.30 8.61
N HIS A 612 -10.49 18.75 7.61
CA HIS A 612 -10.09 17.34 7.56
C HIS A 612 -8.77 17.06 8.31
N GLY A 613 -8.19 18.07 8.98
CA GLY A 613 -6.97 17.91 9.77
C GLY A 613 -5.71 17.66 8.93
N ILE A 614 -5.73 17.98 7.63
CA ILE A 614 -4.57 17.86 6.75
C ILE A 614 -3.68 19.08 6.99
N VAL A 615 -2.95 19.08 8.10
CA VAL A 615 -2.05 20.16 8.54
C VAL A 615 -0.66 19.58 8.83
N PRO A 616 0.43 20.36 8.70
CA PRO A 616 1.75 19.90 9.10
C PRO A 616 1.78 19.39 10.55
N GLY A 617 2.23 18.15 10.74
CA GLY A 617 2.35 17.49 12.05
C GLY A 617 1.05 16.94 12.62
N TRP A 618 0.04 16.69 11.78
CA TRP A 618 -1.24 16.08 12.17
C TRP A 618 -1.08 14.74 12.89
N GLU A 619 0.00 13.99 12.60
CA GLU A 619 0.31 12.68 13.20
C GLU A 619 0.46 12.76 14.72
N LYS A 620 0.87 13.94 15.23
CA LYS A 620 1.00 14.19 16.68
C LYS A 620 -0.34 14.25 17.41
N ALA A 621 -1.45 14.37 16.66
CA ALA A 621 -2.79 14.35 17.21
C ALA A 621 -3.36 12.91 17.34
N LEU A 622 -2.63 11.90 16.85
CA LEU A 622 -3.02 10.49 17.00
C LEU A 622 -2.76 10.05 18.45
N GLY A 623 -3.83 9.83 19.21
CA GLY A 623 -3.74 9.28 20.56
C GLY A 623 -3.40 7.78 20.53
N VAL A 624 -2.48 7.35 21.40
CA VAL A 624 -2.08 5.93 21.58
C VAL A 624 -2.16 5.52 23.05
N ASP A 625 -2.47 4.25 23.32
CA ASP A 625 -2.62 3.68 24.67
C ASP A 625 -1.48 2.72 25.09
N THR A 626 -0.37 2.76 24.36
CA THR A 626 0.76 1.83 24.49
C THR A 626 2.03 2.50 25.01
N ASP A 627 2.91 1.71 25.64
CA ASP A 627 4.26 2.15 25.98
C ASP A 627 5.17 1.94 24.76
N THR A 628 5.65 3.02 24.14
CA THR A 628 6.63 2.91 23.04
C THR A 628 8.02 2.56 23.57
N ILE A 629 8.60 1.46 23.06
CA ILE A 629 10.00 1.08 23.32
C ILE A 629 10.92 1.68 22.27
N LEU A 630 10.62 1.47 20.98
CA LEU A 630 11.34 2.07 19.86
C LEU A 630 10.36 2.71 18.90
N SER A 631 10.59 3.98 18.56
CA SER A 631 9.84 4.66 17.51
C SER A 631 10.48 4.44 16.15
N LYS A 632 9.67 4.39 15.08
CA LYS A 632 10.13 4.35 13.68
C LYS A 632 11.17 3.26 13.43
N VAL A 633 10.79 2.01 13.64
CA VAL A 633 11.71 0.86 13.51
C VAL A 633 12.09 0.60 12.03
N ASN A 634 11.34 1.19 11.08
CA ASN A 634 11.65 1.22 9.64
C ASN A 634 12.00 -0.15 9.04
N ILE A 635 11.21 -1.17 9.39
CA ILE A 635 11.36 -2.54 8.89
C ILE A 635 10.15 -3.01 8.10
N ALA A 636 10.40 -3.88 7.13
CA ALA A 636 9.37 -4.54 6.33
C ALA A 636 9.35 -6.05 6.59
N GLY A 637 8.27 -6.57 7.20
CA GLY A 637 7.97 -8.00 7.22
C GLY A 637 8.92 -8.93 7.99
N THR A 638 9.78 -8.40 8.87
CA THR A 638 10.81 -9.21 9.57
C THR A 638 10.46 -9.59 11.01
N GLY A 639 9.44 -8.97 11.62
CA GLY A 639 8.99 -9.27 12.98
C GLY A 639 10.00 -8.96 14.10
N LEU A 640 9.80 -9.58 15.26
CA LEU A 640 10.67 -9.53 16.44
C LEU A 640 10.51 -10.80 17.28
N GLY A 641 11.47 -11.01 18.19
CA GLY A 641 11.40 -12.02 19.25
C GLY A 641 11.55 -11.41 20.64
N ALA A 642 11.01 -12.07 21.66
CA ALA A 642 11.16 -11.68 23.05
C ALA A 642 11.18 -12.91 23.96
N ALA A 643 12.02 -12.87 25.00
CA ALA A 643 12.05 -13.86 26.07
C ALA A 643 12.89 -13.35 27.25
N ALA A 644 12.51 -13.77 28.47
CA ALA A 644 13.26 -13.55 29.70
C ALA A 644 13.76 -12.10 29.90
N GLY A 645 12.89 -11.12 29.65
CA GLY A 645 13.15 -9.70 29.85
C GLY A 645 13.94 -9.03 28.71
N THR A 646 14.16 -9.74 27.60
CA THR A 646 14.96 -9.28 26.45
C THR A 646 14.13 -9.36 25.18
N TYR A 647 14.24 -8.36 24.31
CA TYR A 647 13.73 -8.42 22.94
C TYR A 647 14.88 -8.39 21.93
N ALA A 648 14.66 -8.97 20.76
CA ALA A 648 15.52 -8.89 19.59
C ALA A 648 14.70 -8.41 18.39
N ILE A 649 15.24 -7.44 17.64
CA ILE A 649 14.54 -6.84 16.51
C ILE A 649 15.52 -6.38 15.43
N SER A 650 15.10 -6.50 14.17
CA SER A 650 15.81 -5.91 13.03
C SER A 650 15.48 -4.41 12.96
N ARG A 651 16.44 -3.57 12.61
CA ARG A 651 16.20 -2.13 12.44
C ARG A 651 17.27 -1.48 11.55
N SER A 652 16.86 -0.53 10.72
CA SER A 652 17.76 0.39 10.02
C SER A 652 18.13 1.61 10.89
N ASN A 653 19.15 2.36 10.50
CA ASN A 653 19.44 3.65 11.11
C ASN A 653 18.27 4.65 10.89
N GLU A 654 18.31 5.81 11.54
CA GLU A 654 17.16 6.74 11.59
C GLU A 654 16.69 7.20 10.19
N ASP A 655 17.61 7.41 9.26
CA ASP A 655 17.32 7.84 7.88
C ASP A 655 17.09 6.68 6.90
N GLY A 656 17.18 5.42 7.35
CA GLY A 656 16.95 4.25 6.50
C GLY A 656 18.08 3.92 5.51
N SER A 657 19.21 4.63 5.55
CA SER A 657 20.33 4.40 4.61
C SER A 657 21.04 3.06 4.78
N GLU A 658 21.00 2.50 6.00
CA GLU A 658 21.76 1.31 6.34
C GLU A 658 20.89 0.05 6.19
N PRO A 659 21.45 -1.05 5.66
CA PRO A 659 20.82 -2.36 5.75
C PRO A 659 20.42 -2.70 7.19
N TYR A 660 19.38 -3.52 7.34
CA TYR A 660 18.88 -3.84 8.66
C TYR A 660 19.95 -4.53 9.49
N SER A 661 20.09 -4.06 10.73
CA SER A 661 20.94 -4.68 11.73
C SER A 661 20.09 -5.19 12.89
N VAL A 662 20.60 -6.18 13.62
CA VAL A 662 19.90 -6.76 14.77
C VAL A 662 20.26 -6.04 16.04
N TRP A 663 19.24 -5.62 16.77
CA TRP A 663 19.33 -4.93 18.04
C TRP A 663 18.67 -5.75 19.13
N VAL A 664 19.29 -5.78 20.31
CA VAL A 664 18.69 -6.35 21.52
C VAL A 664 18.46 -5.29 22.57
N GLY A 665 17.37 -5.37 23.30
CA GLY A 665 17.07 -4.43 24.37
C GLY A 665 16.26 -5.07 25.48
N ASN A 666 15.95 -4.29 26.51
CA ASN A 666 15.16 -4.76 27.63
C ASN A 666 13.66 -4.55 27.37
N THR A 667 12.85 -5.58 27.60
CA THR A 667 11.40 -5.55 27.36
C THR A 667 10.65 -4.57 28.25
N SER A 668 11.24 -4.08 29.36
CA SER A 668 10.67 -2.99 30.15
C SER A 668 10.79 -1.61 29.47
N GLY A 669 11.54 -1.50 28.37
CA GLY A 669 11.87 -0.23 27.71
C GLY A 669 12.96 0.59 28.39
N LYS A 670 13.61 0.03 29.42
CA LYS A 670 14.70 0.71 30.14
C LYS A 670 16.06 0.42 29.50
N GLY A 671 16.89 1.45 29.45
CA GLY A 671 18.25 1.36 28.90
C GLY A 671 18.28 1.55 27.39
N GLN A 672 19.48 1.63 26.83
CA GLN A 672 19.67 1.74 25.38
C GLN A 672 19.77 0.35 24.76
N PRO A 673 19.12 0.12 23.60
CA PRO A 673 19.31 -1.13 22.86
C PRO A 673 20.77 -1.25 22.40
N GLN A 674 21.23 -2.49 22.27
CA GLN A 674 22.58 -2.85 21.86
C GLN A 674 22.57 -3.46 20.47
N LEU A 675 23.47 -2.98 19.61
CA LEU A 675 23.70 -3.55 18.28
C LEU A 675 24.43 -4.90 18.39
N VAL A 676 23.89 -5.94 17.74
CA VAL A 676 24.37 -7.33 17.85
C VAL A 676 25.00 -7.86 16.57
N SER A 677 24.36 -7.71 15.41
CA SER A 677 24.91 -8.24 14.14
C SER A 677 26.10 -7.42 13.62
N GLY A 678 26.19 -6.14 14.02
CA GLY A 678 27.00 -5.14 13.32
C GLY A 678 26.35 -4.73 12.01
N ASN A 679 26.86 -3.65 11.40
CA ASN A 679 26.46 -3.22 10.06
C ASN A 679 27.54 -3.66 9.06
N ASN A 680 27.30 -4.79 8.41
CA ASN A 680 28.22 -5.44 7.47
C ASN A 680 27.83 -5.21 5.99
N GLY A 681 26.89 -4.31 5.72
CA GLY A 681 26.36 -4.07 4.38
C GLY A 681 25.29 -5.08 3.92
N ASN A 682 24.97 -6.08 4.74
CA ASN A 682 23.92 -7.07 4.47
C ASN A 682 22.68 -6.85 5.36
N TYR A 683 21.53 -7.34 4.92
CA TYR A 683 20.30 -7.28 5.71
C TYR A 683 20.27 -8.44 6.72
N ASN A 684 20.31 -8.07 8.00
CA ASN A 684 20.21 -8.98 9.13
C ASN A 684 18.79 -8.90 9.70
N VAL A 685 18.03 -9.97 9.52
CA VAL A 685 16.56 -9.98 9.61
C VAL A 685 16.02 -11.22 10.33
N TYR A 686 14.72 -11.22 10.62
CA TYR A 686 14.03 -12.30 11.34
C TYR A 686 14.69 -12.61 12.69
N ALA A 687 15.01 -11.56 13.44
CA ALA A 687 15.69 -11.69 14.72
C ALA A 687 14.78 -12.32 15.78
N ASP A 688 15.32 -13.30 16.52
CA ASP A 688 14.64 -13.95 17.64
C ASP A 688 15.59 -14.16 18.83
N THR A 689 15.06 -14.31 20.05
CA THR A 689 15.87 -14.47 21.27
C THR A 689 15.21 -15.36 22.32
N ASP A 690 16.02 -16.18 23.00
CA ASP A 690 15.65 -16.94 24.21
C ASP A 690 16.05 -16.19 25.51
N GLY A 691 16.42 -14.92 25.38
CA GLY A 691 16.93 -14.05 26.45
C GLY A 691 18.39 -14.31 26.87
N LYS A 692 19.00 -15.41 26.43
CA LYS A 692 20.44 -15.72 26.64
C LYS A 692 21.24 -15.56 25.35
N ASN A 693 20.64 -15.93 24.23
CA ASN A 693 21.14 -15.91 22.87
C ASN A 693 20.15 -15.17 21.97
N VAL A 694 20.67 -14.62 20.89
CA VAL A 694 19.91 -14.01 19.81
C VAL A 694 20.34 -14.66 18.50
N ALA A 695 19.37 -14.96 17.65
CA ALA A 695 19.57 -15.54 16.33
C ALA A 695 18.96 -14.64 15.25
N TRP A 696 19.52 -14.71 14.04
CA TRP A 696 18.99 -13.99 12.88
C TRP A 696 19.44 -14.62 11.56
N ALA A 697 18.79 -14.19 10.47
CA ALA A 697 19.16 -14.51 9.10
C ALA A 697 19.88 -13.32 8.46
N GLU A 698 21.06 -13.56 7.88
CA GLU A 698 21.81 -12.58 7.08
C GLU A 698 21.62 -12.88 5.59
N PHE A 699 21.00 -11.96 4.86
CA PHE A 699 20.86 -12.06 3.40
C PHE A 699 22.16 -11.63 2.73
N GLY A 700 22.76 -12.54 1.95
CA GLY A 700 23.87 -12.24 1.07
C GLY A 700 23.53 -12.55 -0.40
N PRO A 701 24.40 -12.13 -1.34
CA PRO A 701 24.10 -12.14 -2.78
C PRO A 701 23.77 -13.52 -3.35
N THR A 702 24.23 -14.60 -2.71
CA THR A 702 24.06 -15.99 -3.19
C THR A 702 23.35 -16.90 -2.19
N SER A 703 23.28 -16.54 -0.91
CA SER A 703 22.73 -17.39 0.14
C SER A 703 22.31 -16.57 1.36
N VAL A 704 21.50 -17.19 2.21
CA VAL A 704 21.14 -16.65 3.53
C VAL A 704 21.92 -17.43 4.59
N SER A 705 22.70 -16.73 5.41
CA SER A 705 23.44 -17.30 6.54
C SER A 705 22.62 -17.18 7.82
N LEU A 706 22.77 -18.13 8.75
CA LEU A 706 22.08 -18.14 10.04
C LEU A 706 23.09 -17.93 11.15
N HIS A 707 22.84 -16.92 11.98
CA HIS A 707 23.76 -16.45 13.01
C HIS A 707 23.18 -16.68 14.40
N VAL A 708 24.07 -16.88 15.37
CA VAL A 708 23.73 -16.94 16.79
C VAL A 708 24.81 -16.23 17.60
N ARG A 709 24.38 -15.36 18.52
CA ARG A 709 25.27 -14.63 19.44
C ARG A 709 24.69 -14.57 20.86
N PRO A 710 25.51 -14.69 21.92
CA PRO A 710 25.05 -14.45 23.29
C PRO A 710 24.62 -12.98 23.52
N VAL A 711 23.48 -12.77 24.18
CA VAL A 711 22.91 -11.44 24.48
C VAL A 711 23.85 -10.59 25.34
N LYS A 712 24.57 -11.21 26.29
CA LYS A 712 25.53 -10.51 27.17
C LYS A 712 26.85 -10.13 26.49
N GLY A 713 26.94 -10.29 25.18
CA GLY A 713 28.18 -10.12 24.43
C GLY A 713 28.97 -11.41 24.31
N GLY A 714 29.63 -11.58 23.17
CA GLY A 714 30.34 -12.79 22.79
C GLY A 714 30.65 -12.79 21.29
N MET A 715 31.19 -13.89 20.79
CA MET A 715 31.46 -14.11 19.37
C MET A 715 30.15 -14.36 18.62
N ASP A 716 29.96 -13.68 17.49
CA ASP A 716 28.95 -14.04 16.49
C ASP A 716 29.38 -15.33 15.78
N LYS A 717 28.48 -16.31 15.72
CA LYS A 717 28.72 -17.60 15.07
C LYS A 717 27.72 -17.81 13.93
N VAL A 718 28.24 -18.02 12.74
CA VAL A 718 27.46 -18.61 11.64
C VAL A 718 27.26 -20.09 11.93
N VAL A 719 26.01 -20.50 12.15
CA VAL A 719 25.65 -21.88 12.54
C VAL A 719 25.10 -22.70 11.38
N GLY A 720 24.71 -22.05 10.27
CA GLY A 720 24.23 -22.69 9.06
C GLY A 720 23.87 -21.68 7.97
N GLY A 721 23.20 -22.15 6.92
CA GLY A 721 22.73 -21.30 5.83
C GLY A 721 22.00 -22.07 4.74
N VAL A 722 21.35 -21.34 3.83
CA VAL A 722 20.57 -21.90 2.73
C VAL A 722 20.62 -21.01 1.49
N GLY A 723 20.72 -21.61 0.30
CA GLY A 723 20.65 -20.91 -0.99
C GLY A 723 19.22 -20.55 -1.42
N ALA A 724 18.36 -20.19 -0.48
CA ALA A 724 16.93 -19.94 -0.71
C ALA A 724 16.39 -18.87 0.24
N ASN A 725 15.14 -18.43 0.03
CA ASN A 725 14.47 -17.47 0.90
C ASN A 725 14.17 -18.08 2.25
N VAL A 726 14.65 -17.42 3.31
CA VAL A 726 14.24 -17.67 4.70
C VAL A 726 13.12 -16.70 5.03
N SER A 727 12.07 -17.18 5.68
CA SER A 727 10.90 -16.37 6.07
C SER A 727 10.68 -16.32 7.59
N SER A 728 11.34 -17.19 8.36
CA SER A 728 11.32 -17.14 9.83
C SER A 728 12.53 -17.84 10.44
N VAL A 729 12.90 -17.39 11.64
CA VAL A 729 13.90 -17.99 12.53
C VAL A 729 13.31 -18.02 13.94
N ALA A 730 13.54 -19.12 14.67
CA ALA A 730 13.23 -19.26 16.09
C ALA A 730 14.42 -19.89 16.82
N ILE A 731 14.72 -19.46 18.06
CA ILE A 731 15.82 -19.99 18.87
C ILE A 731 15.38 -20.31 20.30
N ASP A 732 15.77 -21.48 20.80
CA ASP A 732 15.74 -21.79 22.23
C ASP A 732 16.86 -22.77 22.59
N GLY A 733 17.69 -22.37 23.56
CA GLY A 733 18.76 -23.20 24.10
C GLY A 733 19.80 -23.57 23.06
N ASN A 734 19.83 -24.84 22.64
CA ASN A 734 20.80 -25.36 21.68
C ASN A 734 20.25 -25.50 20.26
N TYR A 735 19.01 -25.09 20.02
CA TYR A 735 18.33 -25.34 18.75
C TYR A 735 17.89 -24.02 18.10
N LEU A 736 18.21 -23.91 16.81
CA LEU A 736 17.68 -22.88 15.93
C LEU A 736 16.80 -23.57 14.90
N VAL A 737 15.57 -23.09 14.72
CA VAL A 737 14.62 -23.56 13.72
C VAL A 737 14.39 -22.46 12.70
N TYR A 738 14.29 -22.80 11.42
CA TYR A 738 14.03 -21.82 10.37
C TYR A 738 13.18 -22.41 9.25
N THR A 739 12.44 -21.52 8.59
CA THR A 739 11.58 -21.87 7.45
C THR A 739 12.17 -21.27 6.17
N TYR A 740 12.18 -22.06 5.09
CA TYR A 740 12.62 -21.60 3.78
C TYR A 740 11.70 -22.06 2.65
N VAL A 741 11.68 -21.32 1.54
CA VAL A 741 10.94 -21.71 0.32
C VAL A 741 11.87 -22.52 -0.58
N ASN A 742 11.50 -23.77 -0.88
CA ASN A 742 12.30 -24.62 -1.76
C ASN A 742 12.20 -24.09 -3.22
N PRO A 743 13.31 -23.64 -3.84
CA PRO A 743 13.26 -23.03 -5.16
C PRO A 743 12.91 -24.01 -6.28
N SER A 744 13.07 -25.33 -6.06
CA SER A 744 12.73 -26.36 -7.04
C SER A 744 11.26 -26.75 -7.03
N THR A 745 10.60 -26.67 -5.87
CA THR A 745 9.20 -27.12 -5.72
C THR A 745 8.23 -25.99 -5.39
N GLY A 746 8.72 -24.81 -5.00
CA GLY A 746 7.91 -23.70 -4.46
C GLY A 746 7.34 -23.97 -3.06
N MET A 747 7.55 -25.17 -2.51
CA MET A 747 6.97 -25.59 -1.23
C MET A 747 7.78 -25.05 -0.06
N THR A 748 7.09 -24.70 1.01
CA THR A 748 7.71 -24.22 2.25
C THR A 748 8.25 -25.41 3.06
N GLN A 749 9.48 -25.30 3.56
CA GLN A 749 10.16 -26.35 4.31
C GLN A 749 10.76 -25.80 5.60
N GLY A 750 10.69 -26.58 6.66
CA GLY A 750 11.30 -26.28 7.95
C GLY A 750 12.52 -27.16 8.23
N ARG A 751 13.57 -26.53 8.77
CA ARG A 751 14.80 -27.17 9.22
C ARG A 751 15.16 -26.72 10.62
N TYR A 752 15.95 -27.53 11.31
CA TYR A 752 16.55 -27.14 12.57
C TYR A 752 18.05 -27.44 12.61
N ILE A 753 18.76 -26.67 13.42
CA ILE A 753 20.21 -26.74 13.62
C ILE A 753 20.48 -27.02 15.09
N ASP A 754 21.25 -28.07 15.39
CA ASP A 754 21.88 -28.20 16.71
C ASP A 754 23.12 -27.29 16.74
N ILE A 755 23.02 -26.18 17.46
CA ILE A 755 24.02 -25.10 17.52
C ILE A 755 25.38 -25.59 18.02
N ARG A 756 25.42 -26.65 18.84
CA ARG A 756 26.68 -27.18 19.39
C ARG A 756 27.45 -28.00 18.36
N THR A 757 26.73 -28.66 17.45
CA THR A 757 27.32 -29.57 16.45
C THR A 757 27.31 -29.00 15.04
N SER A 758 26.60 -27.88 14.82
CA SER A 758 26.33 -27.29 13.51
C SER A 758 25.69 -28.28 12.52
N GLN A 759 24.98 -29.29 13.03
CA GLN A 759 24.24 -30.23 12.20
C GLN A 759 22.86 -29.68 11.88
N THR A 760 22.57 -29.53 10.59
CA THR A 760 21.24 -29.19 10.06
C THR A 760 20.46 -30.46 9.77
N LYS A 761 19.19 -30.49 10.18
CA LYS A 761 18.26 -31.60 9.93
C LYS A 761 16.92 -31.07 9.39
N GLU A 762 16.33 -31.82 8.47
CA GLU A 762 14.98 -31.56 7.95
C GLU A 762 13.94 -31.92 9.00
N LEU A 763 12.89 -31.10 9.15
CA LEU A 763 11.70 -31.49 9.92
C LEU A 763 10.88 -32.53 9.15
N TYR A 764 10.89 -32.47 7.83
CA TYR A 764 10.26 -33.45 6.96
C TYR A 764 11.05 -33.66 5.68
N THR A 765 11.32 -34.92 5.32
CA THR A 765 12.25 -35.26 4.23
C THR A 765 11.59 -35.39 2.86
N ASN A 766 10.26 -35.35 2.75
CA ASN A 766 9.58 -35.49 1.47
C ASN A 766 9.47 -34.11 0.78
N PRO A 767 10.09 -33.93 -0.39
CA PRO A 767 10.16 -32.63 -1.07
C PRO A 767 8.80 -32.15 -1.61
N VAL A 768 7.78 -33.01 -1.65
CA VAL A 768 6.43 -32.73 -2.16
C VAL A 768 5.45 -32.37 -1.04
N GLY A 769 5.85 -32.48 0.24
CA GLY A 769 5.07 -31.91 1.35
C GLY A 769 5.54 -30.52 1.73
N SER A 770 4.82 -29.84 2.63
CA SER A 770 5.21 -28.56 3.22
C SER A 770 5.37 -28.69 4.72
N THR A 771 6.34 -27.98 5.29
CA THR A 771 6.47 -27.73 6.73
C THR A 771 6.74 -26.26 6.98
N ALA A 772 6.06 -25.68 7.97
CA ALA A 772 6.16 -24.24 8.26
C ALA A 772 5.76 -23.94 9.71
N LEU A 773 5.80 -22.65 10.06
CA LEU A 773 5.19 -22.11 11.28
C LEU A 773 5.74 -22.72 12.56
N ALA A 774 7.04 -23.03 12.55
CA ALA A 774 7.69 -23.76 13.61
C ALA A 774 8.03 -22.89 14.82
N SER A 775 7.94 -23.48 16.01
CA SER A 775 8.36 -22.90 17.29
C SER A 775 9.16 -23.91 18.11
N VAL A 776 10.01 -23.43 19.01
CA VAL A 776 10.93 -24.27 19.77
C VAL A 776 11.02 -23.83 21.23
N HIS A 777 11.02 -24.80 22.14
CA HIS A 777 11.32 -24.58 23.56
C HIS A 777 11.81 -25.88 24.20
N ASP A 778 12.90 -25.83 24.97
CA ASP A 778 13.47 -26.98 25.69
C ASP A 778 13.65 -28.24 24.83
N GLY A 779 14.10 -28.03 23.58
CA GLY A 779 14.34 -29.10 22.61
C GLY A 779 13.08 -29.79 22.08
N LYS A 780 11.89 -29.23 22.31
CA LYS A 780 10.64 -29.58 21.64
C LYS A 780 10.41 -28.62 20.49
N ILE A 781 10.26 -29.15 19.28
CA ILE A 781 9.99 -28.35 18.07
C ILE A 781 8.60 -28.68 17.59
N ALA A 782 7.68 -27.71 17.66
CA ALA A 782 6.34 -27.82 17.09
C ALA A 782 6.32 -27.21 15.69
N TYR A 783 5.62 -27.83 14.75
CA TYR A 783 5.50 -27.32 13.38
C TYR A 783 4.23 -27.82 12.68
N ALA A 784 3.72 -27.02 11.75
CA ALA A 784 2.67 -27.42 10.82
C ALA A 784 3.26 -28.27 9.69
N LYS A 785 2.50 -29.28 9.25
CA LYS A 785 2.90 -30.21 8.21
C LYS A 785 1.74 -30.55 7.28
N LEU A 786 1.96 -30.35 5.98
CA LEU A 786 1.12 -30.84 4.90
C LEU A 786 1.86 -31.97 4.18
N TYR A 787 1.26 -33.14 4.09
CA TYR A 787 1.92 -34.30 3.48
C TYR A 787 0.97 -35.09 2.57
N PRO A 788 1.50 -35.67 1.47
CA PRO A 788 0.68 -36.40 0.51
C PRO A 788 0.23 -37.76 1.08
N GLU A 789 -1.00 -38.14 0.74
CA GLU A 789 -1.62 -39.45 0.97
C GLU A 789 -2.22 -39.98 -0.35
N PRO A 790 -2.56 -41.28 -0.48
CA PRO A 790 -3.08 -41.85 -1.73
C PRO A 790 -4.30 -41.12 -2.33
N ASP A 791 -5.13 -40.51 -1.48
CA ASP A 791 -6.38 -39.85 -1.87
C ASP A 791 -6.33 -38.30 -1.73
N GLY A 792 -5.14 -37.69 -1.57
CA GLY A 792 -4.98 -36.24 -1.47
C GLY A 792 -3.81 -35.79 -0.59
N TYR A 793 -4.04 -34.75 0.22
CA TYR A 793 -3.09 -34.28 1.23
C TYR A 793 -3.74 -34.32 2.61
N LYS A 794 -2.89 -34.42 3.64
CA LYS A 794 -3.30 -34.34 5.03
C LYS A 794 -2.49 -33.29 5.78
N LEU A 795 -3.16 -32.59 6.69
CA LEU A 795 -2.58 -31.63 7.62
C LEU A 795 -2.33 -32.24 9.00
N GLY A 796 -1.37 -31.68 9.71
CA GLY A 796 -1.16 -31.95 11.13
C GLY A 796 -0.19 -30.98 11.79
N ILE A 797 -0.25 -30.93 13.11
CA ILE A 797 0.77 -30.31 13.97
C ILE A 797 1.60 -31.42 14.58
N GLU A 798 2.90 -31.42 14.33
CA GLU A 798 3.84 -32.39 14.86
C GLU A 798 4.75 -31.73 15.89
N VAL A 799 5.05 -32.46 16.97
CA VAL A 799 6.08 -32.09 17.95
C VAL A 799 7.22 -33.09 17.85
N LEU A 800 8.40 -32.60 17.46
CA LEU A 800 9.65 -33.35 17.50
C LEU A 800 10.35 -33.15 18.84
N ASP A 801 10.59 -34.24 19.56
CA ASP A 801 11.52 -34.26 20.69
C ASP A 801 12.95 -34.52 20.18
N THR A 802 13.80 -33.51 20.26
CA THR A 802 15.17 -33.57 19.73
C THR A 802 16.10 -34.51 20.50
N ALA A 803 15.79 -34.83 21.76
CA ALA A 803 16.61 -35.73 22.58
C ALA A 803 16.37 -37.20 22.22
N THR A 804 15.13 -37.55 21.92
CA THR A 804 14.71 -38.93 21.57
C THR A 804 14.61 -39.17 20.07
N GLY A 805 14.47 -38.11 19.27
CA GLY A 805 14.13 -38.17 17.86
C GLY A 805 12.68 -38.58 17.58
N LYS A 806 11.83 -38.68 18.62
CA LYS A 806 10.43 -39.06 18.49
C LYS A 806 9.60 -37.86 18.04
N THR A 807 8.80 -38.07 17.00
CA THR A 807 7.76 -37.12 16.58
C THR A 807 6.40 -37.59 17.07
N THR A 808 5.61 -36.68 17.65
CA THR A 808 4.24 -36.92 18.10
C THR A 808 3.28 -36.03 17.33
N LEU A 809 2.24 -36.61 16.75
CA LEU A 809 1.15 -35.86 16.12
C LEU A 809 0.20 -35.33 17.21
N MET A 810 -0.08 -34.03 17.20
CA MET A 810 -1.02 -33.41 18.14
C MET A 810 -2.46 -33.81 17.82
N PRO A 811 -3.36 -33.81 18.83
CA PRO A 811 -4.74 -34.24 18.65
C PRO A 811 -5.49 -33.26 17.76
N ILE A 812 -5.66 -33.64 16.49
CA ILE A 812 -6.35 -32.88 15.45
C ILE A 812 -7.42 -33.80 14.85
N ASP A 813 -8.66 -33.30 14.75
CA ASP A 813 -9.74 -34.02 14.06
C ASP A 813 -9.55 -33.85 12.55
N ALA A 814 -8.69 -34.66 11.96
CA ALA A 814 -8.33 -34.58 10.54
C ALA A 814 -9.52 -34.77 9.57
N ALA A 815 -10.70 -35.18 10.06
CA ALA A 815 -11.92 -35.23 9.26
C ALA A 815 -12.65 -33.89 9.17
N LYS A 816 -12.30 -32.91 10.02
CA LYS A 816 -12.93 -31.58 10.11
C LYS A 816 -11.97 -30.44 9.85
N VAL A 817 -10.69 -30.64 10.15
CA VAL A 817 -9.68 -29.58 10.07
C VAL A 817 -9.31 -29.33 8.61
N TYR A 818 -9.55 -28.10 8.16
CA TYR A 818 -9.21 -27.61 6.82
C TYR A 818 -7.91 -26.82 6.81
N GLY A 819 -7.59 -26.13 7.91
CA GLY A 819 -6.40 -25.28 8.05
C GLY A 819 -5.70 -25.46 9.39
N VAL A 820 -4.37 -25.33 9.41
CA VAL A 820 -3.58 -25.24 10.65
C VAL A 820 -2.61 -24.07 10.58
N GLY A 821 -2.48 -23.32 11.66
CA GLY A 821 -1.72 -22.07 11.70
C GLY A 821 -0.48 -22.10 12.57
N GLN A 822 -0.11 -20.91 13.07
CA GLN A 822 1.11 -20.71 13.84
C GLN A 822 1.15 -21.60 15.08
N THR A 823 2.32 -22.15 15.39
CA THR A 823 2.57 -22.88 16.64
C THR A 823 3.29 -22.01 17.65
N ALA A 824 3.05 -22.24 18.94
CA ALA A 824 3.86 -21.73 20.03
C ALA A 824 4.18 -22.86 21.01
N VAL A 825 5.39 -22.86 21.59
CA VAL A 825 5.80 -23.83 22.61
C VAL A 825 6.17 -23.11 23.90
N THR A 826 5.74 -23.67 25.03
CA THR A 826 6.02 -23.20 26.40
C THR A 826 6.52 -24.37 27.24
N GLY A 827 6.89 -24.15 28.51
CA GLY A 827 7.22 -25.26 29.42
C GLY A 827 6.03 -26.19 29.67
N GLU A 828 4.82 -25.67 29.42
CA GLU A 828 3.55 -26.29 29.72
C GLU A 828 2.92 -27.08 28.56
N GLY A 829 3.45 -26.97 27.34
CA GLY A 829 2.92 -27.67 26.18
C GLY A 829 3.00 -26.87 24.88
N VAL A 830 2.25 -27.33 23.88
CA VAL A 830 2.19 -26.73 22.54
C VAL A 830 0.82 -26.12 22.30
N PHE A 831 0.82 -24.96 21.64
CA PHE A 831 -0.35 -24.24 21.17
C PHE A 831 -0.34 -24.20 19.65
N TRP A 832 -1.52 -24.24 19.03
CA TRP A 832 -1.67 -24.05 17.59
C TRP A 832 -3.03 -23.45 17.25
N ILE A 833 -3.10 -22.85 16.06
CA ILE A 833 -4.36 -22.43 15.45
C ILE A 833 -4.86 -23.59 14.56
N GLU A 834 -6.15 -23.88 14.61
CA GLU A 834 -6.83 -24.79 13.68
C GLU A 834 -8.12 -24.16 13.19
N ASP A 835 -8.42 -24.38 11.91
CA ASP A 835 -9.65 -23.96 11.25
C ASP A 835 -10.38 -25.23 10.78
N ASN A 836 -11.63 -25.34 11.18
CA ASN A 836 -12.54 -26.45 10.94
C ASN A 836 -13.75 -26.06 10.07
N ASP A 837 -13.88 -24.80 9.67
CA ASP A 837 -14.99 -24.30 8.85
C ASP A 837 -14.56 -23.16 7.93
N VAL A 838 -14.07 -23.53 6.74
CA VAL A 838 -13.70 -22.59 5.68
C VAL A 838 -14.86 -21.73 5.14
N THR A 839 -16.09 -21.94 5.61
CA THR A 839 -17.27 -21.18 5.18
C THR A 839 -17.61 -20.01 6.11
N ASP A 840 -16.95 -19.91 7.25
CA ASP A 840 -17.14 -18.81 8.19
C ASP A 840 -16.25 -17.58 7.87
N ALA A 841 -16.24 -16.58 8.75
CA ALA A 841 -15.51 -15.32 8.56
C ALA A 841 -13.99 -15.42 8.87
N GLY A 842 -13.42 -16.62 8.75
CA GLY A 842 -12.05 -16.96 9.10
C GLY A 842 -11.85 -17.16 10.60
N GLU A 843 -12.91 -17.51 11.32
CA GLU A 843 -12.85 -17.85 12.74
C GLU A 843 -12.01 -19.12 12.91
N ALA A 844 -11.13 -19.15 13.90
CA ALA A 844 -10.24 -20.29 14.10
C ALA A 844 -10.00 -20.55 15.58
N ALA A 845 -10.08 -21.83 15.97
CA ALA A 845 -9.80 -22.25 17.31
C ALA A 845 -8.29 -22.15 17.61
N VAL A 846 -7.97 -21.66 18.81
CA VAL A 846 -6.64 -21.85 19.39
C VAL A 846 -6.71 -23.02 20.34
N ARG A 847 -5.86 -24.02 20.11
CA ARG A 847 -5.78 -25.24 20.91
C ARG A 847 -4.48 -25.29 21.69
N ARG A 848 -4.48 -26.13 22.73
CA ARG A 848 -3.30 -26.52 23.50
C ARG A 848 -3.33 -28.02 23.77
N ALA A 849 -2.17 -28.66 23.81
CA ALA A 849 -2.01 -30.01 24.37
C ALA A 849 -0.65 -30.18 25.03
N ASN A 850 -0.51 -31.22 25.85
CA ASN A 850 0.79 -31.70 26.30
C ASN A 850 1.61 -32.22 25.12
N PHE A 851 2.94 -32.30 25.27
CA PHE A 851 3.85 -32.76 24.21
C PHE A 851 3.61 -34.19 23.70
N ASP A 852 2.94 -35.02 24.49
CA ASP A 852 2.54 -36.38 24.13
C ASP A 852 1.13 -36.45 23.50
N GLY A 853 0.49 -35.30 23.28
CA GLY A 853 -0.86 -35.15 22.74
C GLY A 853 -1.97 -35.32 23.78
N THR A 854 -1.64 -35.51 25.06
CA THR A 854 -2.65 -35.63 26.14
C THR A 854 -3.15 -34.28 26.61
N ASN A 855 -4.27 -34.29 27.35
CA ASN A 855 -4.89 -33.09 27.92
C ASN A 855 -5.17 -31.96 26.89
N PRO A 856 -5.88 -32.23 25.78
CA PRO A 856 -6.23 -31.19 24.83
C PRO A 856 -7.16 -30.16 25.48
N VAL A 857 -6.88 -28.88 25.24
CA VAL A 857 -7.63 -27.72 25.73
C VAL A 857 -7.98 -26.83 24.55
N THR A 858 -9.22 -26.32 24.55
CA THR A 858 -9.63 -25.22 23.67
C THR A 858 -9.34 -23.91 24.38
N VAL A 859 -8.36 -23.16 23.89
CA VAL A 859 -7.99 -21.84 24.43
C VAL A 859 -8.98 -20.78 23.94
N THR A 860 -9.26 -20.76 22.64
CA THR A 860 -10.39 -20.04 22.04
C THR A 860 -11.19 -21.00 21.17
N PRO A 861 -12.54 -20.95 21.21
CA PRO A 861 -13.37 -21.80 20.38
C PRO A 861 -13.30 -21.37 18.90
N GLU A 862 -13.64 -22.29 18.02
CA GLU A 862 -13.83 -22.01 16.59
C GLU A 862 -14.93 -20.98 16.37
N SER A 863 -16.07 -21.15 17.03
CA SER A 863 -17.26 -20.33 16.82
C SER A 863 -17.96 -20.00 18.13
N GLY A 864 -18.79 -18.96 18.09
CA GLY A 864 -19.59 -18.50 19.22
C GLY A 864 -18.82 -17.59 20.18
N ALA A 865 -19.24 -17.54 21.44
CA ALA A 865 -18.70 -16.57 22.40
C ALA A 865 -17.21 -16.81 22.68
N GLY A 866 -16.38 -15.80 22.38
CA GLY A 866 -14.93 -15.86 22.56
C GLY A 866 -14.16 -16.42 21.37
N ALA A 867 -14.83 -16.76 20.27
CA ALA A 867 -14.18 -17.06 19.00
C ALA A 867 -13.47 -15.81 18.46
N LEU A 868 -12.35 -16.05 17.77
CA LEU A 868 -11.55 -15.02 17.13
C LEU A 868 -11.13 -15.53 15.76
N PRO A 869 -11.02 -14.67 14.75
CA PRO A 869 -10.34 -15.01 13.50
C PRO A 869 -8.82 -15.03 13.72
N ALA A 870 -8.35 -16.10 14.36
CA ALA A 870 -6.98 -16.23 14.83
C ALA A 870 -6.01 -16.38 13.65
N TYR A 871 -5.06 -15.46 13.58
CA TYR A 871 -4.09 -15.38 12.48
C TYR A 871 -2.67 -15.79 12.92
N SER A 872 -2.26 -15.37 14.11
CA SER A 872 -0.98 -15.76 14.70
C SER A 872 -1.08 -15.90 16.21
N VAL A 873 -0.21 -16.75 16.77
CA VAL A 873 -0.17 -17.01 18.21
C VAL A 873 1.27 -16.97 18.73
N THR A 874 1.44 -16.38 19.90
CA THR A 874 2.65 -16.44 20.75
C THR A 874 2.20 -16.68 22.19
N ALA A 875 3.01 -17.33 23.01
CA ALA A 875 2.61 -17.71 24.36
C ALA A 875 3.78 -17.62 25.35
N SER A 876 3.45 -17.25 26.58
CA SER A 876 4.24 -17.50 27.78
C SER A 876 3.55 -18.59 28.61
N ASP A 877 4.17 -19.03 29.71
CA ASP A 877 3.53 -19.96 30.64
C ASP A 877 2.25 -19.38 31.30
N ASP A 878 2.09 -18.05 31.31
CA ASP A 878 0.99 -17.37 31.99
C ASP A 878 -0.08 -16.79 31.04
N ALA A 879 0.21 -16.67 29.74
CA ALA A 879 -0.70 -16.03 28.79
C ALA A 879 -0.49 -16.47 27.33
N VAL A 880 -1.58 -16.56 26.58
CA VAL A 880 -1.58 -16.78 25.13
C VAL A 880 -2.00 -15.49 24.46
N SER A 881 -1.15 -14.95 23.59
CA SER A 881 -1.44 -13.74 22.81
C SER A 881 -1.77 -14.13 21.37
N ILE A 882 -2.93 -13.69 20.90
CA ILE A 882 -3.53 -14.08 19.62
C ILE A 882 -3.69 -12.81 18.78
N THR A 883 -3.02 -12.76 17.64
CA THR A 883 -3.34 -11.74 16.64
C THR A 883 -4.55 -12.22 15.86
N SER A 884 -5.61 -11.42 15.87
CA SER A 884 -6.86 -11.64 15.16
C SER A 884 -6.82 -10.86 13.84
N LEU A 885 -7.15 -11.50 12.72
CA LEU A 885 -7.30 -10.87 11.40
C LEU A 885 -8.58 -11.41 10.72
N PRO A 886 -9.71 -10.69 10.84
CA PRO A 886 -10.96 -11.10 10.19
C PRO A 886 -10.83 -11.15 8.67
N LEU A 887 -11.52 -12.11 8.04
CA LEU A 887 -11.80 -12.00 6.62
C LEU A 887 -12.79 -10.84 6.43
N ALA A 888 -12.37 -9.82 5.69
CA ALA A 888 -13.20 -8.65 5.48
C ALA A 888 -13.23 -8.26 4.01
N THR A 889 -14.43 -8.01 3.52
CA THR A 889 -14.68 -7.33 2.25
C THR A 889 -14.58 -5.80 2.42
N SER A 890 -14.26 -5.29 3.59
CA SER A 890 -14.06 -3.86 3.81
C SER A 890 -13.00 -3.67 4.87
N TYR A 891 -12.01 -2.83 4.58
CA TYR A 891 -11.03 -2.44 5.58
C TYR A 891 -11.65 -1.38 6.49
N ASP A 892 -11.56 -1.58 7.81
CA ASP A 892 -11.89 -0.60 8.84
C ASP A 892 -11.05 -0.91 10.09
N ASN A 893 -11.18 -0.10 11.15
CA ASN A 893 -10.44 -0.35 12.40
C ASN A 893 -10.70 -1.74 12.99
N ALA A 894 -11.92 -2.28 12.88
CA ALA A 894 -12.27 -3.58 13.44
C ALA A 894 -11.72 -4.75 12.63
N THR A 895 -11.48 -4.56 11.32
CA THR A 895 -10.98 -5.61 10.41
C THR A 895 -9.45 -5.63 10.26
N LEU A 896 -8.74 -4.63 10.79
CA LEU A 896 -7.28 -4.66 10.89
C LEU A 896 -6.78 -5.69 11.92
N PRO A 897 -5.54 -6.22 11.79
CA PRO A 897 -4.92 -7.06 12.79
C PRO A 897 -4.98 -6.47 14.20
N LYS A 898 -5.65 -7.17 15.13
CA LYS A 898 -5.75 -6.78 16.55
C LYS A 898 -5.19 -7.85 17.46
N LEU A 899 -4.51 -7.43 18.51
CA LEU A 899 -3.93 -8.34 19.48
C LEU A 899 -4.88 -8.57 20.66
N TYR A 900 -5.15 -9.85 20.93
CA TYR A 900 -5.92 -10.34 22.07
C TYR A 900 -5.04 -11.17 22.99
N GLN A 901 -5.43 -11.29 24.25
CA GLN A 901 -4.77 -12.16 25.22
C GLN A 901 -5.80 -12.96 26.02
N VAL A 902 -5.45 -14.20 26.32
CA VAL A 902 -6.28 -15.18 27.04
C VAL A 902 -5.39 -16.07 27.92
N ASP A 903 -5.94 -16.57 29.02
CA ASP A 903 -5.25 -17.54 29.88
C ASP A 903 -4.95 -18.85 29.11
N PRO A 904 -3.81 -19.52 29.37
CA PRO A 904 -3.41 -20.76 28.68
C PRO A 904 -4.39 -21.93 28.78
N ASP A 905 -5.28 -21.91 29.78
CA ASP A 905 -6.31 -22.93 29.98
C ASP A 905 -7.66 -22.59 29.31
N GLY A 906 -7.75 -21.44 28.64
CA GLY A 906 -8.95 -20.99 27.93
C GLY A 906 -10.13 -20.61 28.83
N LYS A 907 -9.94 -20.49 30.15
CA LYS A 907 -11.06 -20.22 31.08
C LYS A 907 -11.49 -18.76 31.12
N THR A 908 -10.64 -17.84 30.68
CA THR A 908 -10.96 -16.42 30.56
C THR A 908 -11.44 -16.07 29.16
N ALA A 909 -12.32 -15.09 29.04
CA ALA A 909 -12.64 -14.51 27.74
C ALA A 909 -11.42 -13.77 27.17
N PRO A 910 -11.19 -13.81 25.84
CA PRO A 910 -10.14 -13.02 25.21
C PRO A 910 -10.30 -11.53 25.50
N GLN A 911 -9.20 -10.86 25.84
CA GLN A 911 -9.16 -9.42 26.15
C GLN A 911 -8.30 -8.69 25.14
N ARG A 912 -8.71 -7.48 24.74
CA ARG A 912 -7.90 -6.65 23.85
C ARG A 912 -6.62 -6.23 24.57
N VAL A 913 -5.47 -6.44 23.90
CA VAL A 913 -4.19 -5.96 24.41
C VAL A 913 -4.15 -4.44 24.34
N SER A 914 -4.56 -3.84 23.21
CA SER A 914 -4.57 -2.39 23.01
C SER A 914 -5.80 -1.90 22.25
N CYS A 915 -6.27 -0.70 22.61
CA CYS A 915 -7.35 0.02 21.93
C CYS A 915 -6.86 0.91 20.76
N ASN A 916 -5.58 0.82 20.42
CA ASN A 916 -5.01 1.49 19.27
C ASN A 916 -5.70 1.11 17.95
N ARG A 917 -5.85 2.10 17.08
CA ARG A 917 -6.61 2.01 15.83
C ARG A 917 -5.85 1.36 14.67
N GLY A 918 -4.52 1.46 14.64
CA GLY A 918 -3.71 0.86 13.58
C GLY A 918 -3.54 -0.64 13.72
N ASP A 919 -2.76 -1.20 12.79
CA ASP A 919 -2.34 -2.59 12.81
C ASP A 919 -1.54 -2.92 14.08
N GLN A 920 -1.86 -4.06 14.69
CA GLN A 920 -1.11 -4.66 15.78
C GLN A 920 -0.59 -6.02 15.29
N VAL A 921 0.69 -6.08 14.89
CA VAL A 921 1.27 -7.24 14.20
C VAL A 921 2.56 -7.72 14.85
N PHE A 922 2.94 -8.97 14.57
CA PHE A 922 4.14 -9.61 15.10
C PHE A 922 4.20 -9.60 16.64
N GLY A 923 3.14 -10.06 17.31
CA GLY A 923 3.17 -10.21 18.76
C GLY A 923 4.28 -11.17 19.21
N ALA A 924 5.05 -10.77 20.23
CA ALA A 924 6.08 -11.58 20.87
C ALA A 924 5.85 -11.58 22.40
N ALA A 925 5.54 -12.75 22.95
CA ALA A 925 5.37 -12.94 24.39
C ALA A 925 6.73 -12.85 25.10
N ASP A 926 6.77 -12.22 26.28
CA ASP A 926 7.95 -12.18 27.14
C ASP A 926 7.73 -13.04 28.39
N GLU A 927 7.55 -12.41 29.55
CA GLU A 927 7.28 -13.05 30.83
C GLU A 927 5.89 -12.64 31.33
N GLY A 928 5.17 -13.55 32.01
CA GLY A 928 3.83 -13.25 32.47
C GLY A 928 2.89 -12.89 31.31
N SER A 929 2.05 -11.88 31.53
CA SER A 929 1.18 -11.31 30.50
C SER A 929 1.85 -10.25 29.62
N ARG A 930 3.16 -9.99 29.76
CA ARG A 930 3.84 -8.96 28.96
C ARG A 930 3.95 -9.43 27.51
N VAL A 931 3.53 -8.57 26.60
CA VAL A 931 3.64 -8.78 25.15
C VAL A 931 4.16 -7.51 24.48
N LEU A 932 5.03 -7.71 23.50
CA LEU A 932 5.56 -6.67 22.61
C LEU A 932 5.00 -6.90 21.21
N TRP A 933 4.82 -5.83 20.44
CA TRP A 933 4.39 -5.93 19.05
C TRP A 933 4.80 -4.71 18.23
N LEU A 934 4.64 -4.80 16.92
CA LEU A 934 4.78 -3.68 16.00
C LEU A 934 3.42 -3.02 15.80
N ASP A 935 3.35 -1.74 16.14
CA ASP A 935 2.13 -0.93 16.09
C ASP A 935 2.21 0.12 14.99
N GLY A 936 1.23 0.12 14.08
CA GLY A 936 1.17 1.03 12.93
C GLY A 936 0.44 2.35 13.20
N THR A 937 -0.21 2.53 14.36
CA THR A 937 -1.24 3.56 14.61
C THR A 937 -0.81 4.99 14.29
N THR A 938 0.47 5.31 14.50
CA THR A 938 0.98 6.67 14.32
C THR A 938 1.32 7.02 12.86
N GLY A 939 1.03 6.14 11.90
CA GLY A 939 1.52 6.24 10.52
C GLY A 939 2.98 5.78 10.34
N PHE A 940 3.67 5.50 11.44
CA PHE A 940 4.96 4.81 11.49
C PHE A 940 4.84 3.53 12.30
N THR A 941 5.64 2.53 11.94
CA THR A 941 5.78 1.30 12.72
C THR A 941 6.64 1.54 13.96
N ASN A 942 6.04 1.37 15.14
CA ASN A 942 6.72 1.47 16.42
C ASN A 942 6.77 0.10 17.11
N LEU A 943 7.87 -0.21 17.78
CA LEU A 943 7.90 -1.29 18.75
C LEU A 943 7.29 -0.78 20.05
N VAL A 944 6.19 -1.39 20.47
CA VAL A 944 5.47 -1.03 21.69
C VAL A 944 5.27 -2.25 22.58
N LYS A 945 4.87 -2.00 23.82
CA LYS A 945 4.53 -3.06 24.78
C LYS A 945 3.30 -2.72 25.59
N ARG A 946 2.77 -3.78 26.23
CA ARG A 946 1.95 -3.70 27.43
C ARG A 946 2.28 -4.84 28.37
N ASP A 947 2.21 -4.55 29.67
CA ASP A 947 2.41 -5.55 30.73
C ASP A 947 1.12 -6.31 31.06
N ARG A 948 -0.04 -5.79 30.61
CA ARG A 948 -1.37 -6.37 30.80
C ARG A 948 -2.36 -5.87 29.74
N PRO A 949 -3.45 -6.61 29.45
CA PRO A 949 -4.45 -6.18 28.48
C PRO A 949 -5.06 -4.81 28.81
N ALA A 950 -5.54 -4.11 27.79
CA ALA A 950 -6.38 -2.92 27.94
C ALA A 950 -7.78 -3.27 28.44
N GLY A 951 -8.26 -4.49 28.11
CA GLY A 951 -9.59 -4.95 28.46
C GLY A 951 -10.58 -4.61 27.37
N THR A 952 -11.59 -3.78 27.67
CA THR A 952 -12.61 -3.38 26.71
C THR A 952 -12.19 -2.11 25.97
N CYS A 953 -12.20 -2.22 24.64
CA CYS A 953 -12.12 -1.16 23.65
C CYS A 953 -13.47 -1.16 22.91
#